data_AF-A0A835GCA2-F1
#
_entry.id   AF-A0A835GCA2-F1
#
_cell.length_a   1.000
_cell.length_b   1.000
_cell.length_c   1.000
_cell.angle_alpha   90.00
_cell.angle_beta   90.00
_cell.angle_gamma   90.00
#
_symmetry.space_group_name_H-M   'P 1'
#
loop_
_entity.id
_entity.type
_entity.pdbx_description
1 polymer ?
#
loop_
_entity_poly.entity_id
_entity_poly.type
_entity_poly.pdbx_seq_one_letter_code
_entity_poly.pdbx_strand_id
1 'polypeptide(L)'
;MSVKNLFSSPFRERLNAYNSKLTWADGSTSDCIAFLNVYKVWSHLRQQQYFRSAGQSEVAWARRFYVQARALRELDELAKDLRKRLTTLGIDPPNGKSPWNKHELSLLYKVIIAGAFYPQYFVQVSEDEGRERDAVRTLGGNDPRNTVYLKNFPDDQPGEVYAGAIKKAVLKHISEEPRVTFDTTSKKVYLTFSDGSDAKPGKQNSGDPTIPGQVVLPVYKAVKARQLRIDVRIPLLPREKAETLAAAHALDKMALDFERLVPRLPEVDDTHFPLKITQMTSINKFYVQYADESTARELHAIQSALNQSLLAHTAPVNAGDILAAPYTESGSTQICRVRVMALLPREMVEVLYIDYGSEGRVHSCNLRGVPPAARVAPPLAMRCRLAGLAPSPLLDSHGHYTPAATQRFVLLASRGRLLAKVYSVVHGVVNIELLAEGGRLNVNNELIRQGFAVSCDESYDSKLNHDIRETAVDMNMVQKRAHNREQLEMAYYQLNEIEPPSTKECDSDVCLKGPYSPLETTVHNLMFASRDLPVTIEWNSVNSVLLDTDPQERYERLLVAGDVGSNEQRSRLTLRHTTLMPNIPGLPAIIALLFCPVAELRRNALGTRYVCALCGLGSTESGQPYLPEHDLLIDIDADLDINHIRHLMDYMMFCYDGQEQPTAEDTFKPQVPQLIRKDLLALLTKRRRHREPEYVSRTWEWRSVAESELLEISVPDMMQCAVLYPLLAPQELLPVTRDHLLQLKKDTEELKLLVSRTPSASSVELTCKLCNTKAMSLHSMRIHLYSNSHRDKEEDFQGLQSEYKYSVKFVFLVIIDESCPNITS
;
A
#
# COMPACT_ATOMS: atom_id res chain seq x y z
N MET A 1 26.31 -3.66 12.14
CA MET A 1 26.46 -3.99 10.71
C MET A 1 27.93 -3.85 10.29
N SER A 2 28.81 -4.68 10.86
CA SER A 2 30.27 -4.60 10.66
C SER A 2 30.80 -5.52 9.57
N VAL A 3 29.95 -6.39 9.02
CA VAL A 3 30.30 -7.36 7.97
C VAL A 3 30.09 -6.74 6.60
N LYS A 4 30.95 -7.09 5.63
CA LYS A 4 30.81 -6.67 4.22
C LYS A 4 29.43 -7.06 3.65
N ASN A 5 29.02 -6.35 2.60
CA ASN A 5 27.70 -6.52 1.97
C ASN A 5 27.40 -8.00 1.66
N LEU A 6 26.30 -8.50 2.23
CA LEU A 6 25.89 -9.91 2.15
C LEU A 6 25.45 -10.32 0.75
N PHE A 7 24.84 -9.38 0.02
CA PHE A 7 24.31 -9.63 -1.31
C PHE A 7 25.37 -9.36 -2.38
N SER A 8 25.26 -10.09 -3.47
CA SER A 8 26.03 -9.91 -4.70
C SER A 8 25.14 -9.30 -5.77
N SER A 9 25.73 -8.58 -6.72
CA SER A 9 24.97 -7.96 -7.81
C SER A 9 25.74 -8.11 -9.13
N PRO A 10 25.69 -9.29 -9.75
CA PRO A 10 26.38 -9.57 -11.02
C PRO A 10 25.91 -8.60 -12.11
N PHE A 11 26.83 -8.09 -12.92
CA PHE A 11 26.56 -7.02 -13.90
C PHE A 11 25.36 -7.30 -14.82
N ARG A 12 25.22 -8.53 -15.32
CA ARG A 12 24.15 -8.93 -16.25
C ARG A 12 22.84 -9.32 -15.57
N GLU A 13 22.84 -9.51 -14.25
CA GLU A 13 21.71 -10.04 -13.49
C GLU A 13 21.30 -9.11 -12.34
N ARG A 14 21.60 -7.81 -12.45
CA ARG A 14 21.34 -6.82 -11.39
C ARG A 14 19.87 -6.75 -10.99
N LEU A 15 18.95 -6.85 -11.94
CA LEU A 15 17.51 -6.85 -11.66
C LEU A 15 17.08 -8.14 -10.94
N ASN A 16 17.62 -9.30 -11.34
CA ASN A 16 17.36 -10.58 -10.66
C ASN A 16 17.94 -10.59 -9.24
N ALA A 17 19.12 -10.01 -9.04
CA ALA A 17 19.72 -9.84 -7.72
C ALA A 17 18.88 -8.92 -6.83
N TYR A 18 18.36 -7.82 -7.38
CA TYR A 18 17.41 -6.94 -6.68
C TYR A 18 16.12 -7.68 -6.32
N ASN A 19 15.52 -8.43 -7.26
CA ASN A 19 14.32 -9.23 -7.01
C ASN A 19 14.56 -10.29 -5.92
N SER A 20 15.69 -10.99 -5.96
CA SER A 20 16.09 -11.94 -4.91
C SER A 20 16.16 -11.25 -3.55
N LYS A 21 16.79 -10.06 -3.47
CA LYS A 21 16.88 -9.29 -2.23
C LYS A 21 15.51 -8.85 -1.72
N LEU A 22 14.58 -8.44 -2.60
CA LEU A 22 13.19 -8.17 -2.23
C LEU A 22 12.49 -9.41 -1.68
N THR A 23 12.70 -10.59 -2.27
CA THR A 23 12.14 -11.85 -1.77
C THR A 23 12.62 -12.11 -0.35
N TRP A 24 13.91 -11.89 -0.07
CA TRP A 24 14.46 -12.03 1.28
C TRP A 24 13.95 -10.97 2.26
N ALA A 25 13.63 -9.78 1.77
CA ALA A 25 13.00 -8.74 2.59
C ALA A 25 11.57 -9.13 3.00
N ASP A 26 10.89 -10.03 2.26
CA ASP A 26 9.57 -10.56 2.61
C ASP A 26 8.56 -9.46 2.97
N GLY A 27 8.44 -8.42 2.11
CA GLY A 27 7.54 -7.29 2.34
C GLY A 27 7.95 -6.33 3.46
N SER A 28 9.04 -6.61 4.19
CA SER A 28 9.45 -5.79 5.34
C SER A 28 10.10 -4.45 4.96
N THR A 29 10.39 -4.18 3.69
CA THR A 29 11.06 -2.93 3.24
C THR A 29 12.33 -2.59 4.03
N SER A 30 13.07 -3.61 4.46
CA SER A 30 14.28 -3.47 5.29
C SER A 30 15.44 -4.33 4.75
N ASP A 31 16.57 -3.68 4.48
CA ASP A 31 17.81 -4.38 4.16
C ASP A 31 18.28 -5.27 5.32
N CYS A 32 18.14 -4.78 6.56
CA CYS A 32 18.55 -5.51 7.77
C CYS A 32 17.71 -6.78 7.98
N ILE A 33 16.40 -6.71 7.75
CA ILE A 33 15.52 -7.89 7.85
C ILE A 33 15.81 -8.87 6.71
N ALA A 34 16.10 -8.39 5.49
CA ALA A 34 16.55 -9.25 4.40
C ALA A 34 17.83 -10.02 4.79
N PHE A 35 18.79 -9.36 5.46
CA PHE A 35 20.03 -10.00 5.92
C PHE A 35 19.73 -11.07 6.97
N LEU A 36 18.86 -10.76 7.93
CA LEU A 36 18.44 -11.67 8.98
C LEU A 36 17.75 -12.93 8.41
N ASN A 37 16.86 -12.76 7.43
CA ASN A 37 16.12 -13.85 6.82
C ASN A 37 17.04 -14.80 6.05
N VAL A 38 17.94 -14.28 5.22
CA VAL A 38 18.96 -15.09 4.54
C VAL A 38 19.79 -15.88 5.55
N TYR A 39 20.29 -15.21 6.59
CA TYR A 39 21.14 -15.83 7.60
C TYR A 39 20.42 -16.95 8.35
N LYS A 40 19.17 -16.72 8.77
CA LYS A 40 18.33 -17.74 9.43
C LYS A 40 18.19 -19.00 8.57
N VAL A 41 17.85 -18.84 7.28
CA VAL A 41 17.71 -19.96 6.35
C VAL A 41 19.03 -20.68 6.13
N TRP A 42 20.11 -19.95 5.83
CA TRP A 42 21.43 -20.54 5.62
C TRP A 42 21.94 -21.30 6.86
N SER A 43 21.78 -20.72 8.05
CA SER A 43 22.18 -21.34 9.32
C SER A 43 21.40 -22.64 9.55
N HIS A 44 20.09 -22.64 9.30
CA HIS A 44 19.25 -23.83 9.41
C HIS A 44 19.69 -24.94 8.45
N LEU A 45 19.94 -24.61 7.18
CA LEU A 45 20.43 -25.57 6.19
C LEU A 45 21.80 -26.15 6.57
N ARG A 46 22.70 -25.37 7.17
CA ARG A 46 23.97 -25.87 7.70
C ARG A 46 23.78 -26.82 8.87
N GLN A 47 22.89 -26.50 9.81
CA GLN A 47 22.58 -27.36 10.95
C GLN A 47 22.02 -28.72 10.49
N GLN A 48 21.19 -28.72 9.45
CA GLN A 48 20.65 -29.93 8.82
C GLN A 48 21.64 -30.69 7.92
N GLN A 49 22.90 -30.25 7.82
CA GLN A 49 23.92 -30.82 6.93
C GLN A 49 23.50 -30.86 5.44
N TYR A 50 22.55 -30.03 5.02
CA TYR A 50 21.97 -30.03 3.67
C TYR A 50 23.04 -29.92 2.56
N PHE A 51 24.01 -29.03 2.75
CA PHE A 51 25.09 -28.79 1.78
C PHE A 51 26.10 -29.95 1.66
N ARG A 52 26.04 -30.94 2.56
CA ARG A 52 26.86 -32.16 2.50
C ARG A 52 26.11 -33.33 1.89
N SER A 53 24.79 -33.42 2.11
CA SER A 53 23.95 -34.56 1.74
C SER A 53 23.25 -34.43 0.38
N ALA A 54 22.91 -33.22 -0.06
CA ALA A 54 22.05 -32.99 -1.22
C ALA A 54 22.80 -32.82 -2.57
N GLY A 55 24.12 -33.01 -2.62
CA GLY A 55 24.94 -32.78 -3.82
C GLY A 55 25.02 -31.31 -4.28
N GLN A 56 24.32 -30.38 -3.61
CA GLN A 56 24.38 -28.94 -3.87
C GLN A 56 25.40 -28.29 -2.95
N SER A 57 26.47 -27.74 -3.54
CA SER A 57 27.47 -26.99 -2.77
C SER A 57 26.88 -25.71 -2.18
N GLU A 58 27.33 -25.32 -1.00
CA GLU A 58 27.01 -24.03 -0.36
C GLU A 58 27.24 -22.84 -1.32
N VAL A 59 28.27 -22.94 -2.17
CA VAL A 59 28.59 -21.93 -3.19
C VAL A 59 27.52 -21.88 -4.29
N ALA A 60 27.00 -23.02 -4.74
CA ALA A 60 25.94 -23.06 -5.73
C ALA A 60 24.63 -22.46 -5.18
N TRP A 61 24.28 -22.77 -3.92
CA TRP A 61 23.15 -22.15 -3.23
C TRP A 61 23.34 -20.63 -3.12
N ALA A 62 24.53 -20.19 -2.70
CA ALA A 62 24.83 -18.76 -2.56
C ALA A 62 24.73 -18.01 -3.90
N ARG A 63 25.22 -18.60 -4.99
CA ARG A 63 25.07 -18.05 -6.36
C ARG A 63 23.61 -17.94 -6.78
N ARG A 64 22.81 -18.98 -6.54
CA ARG A 64 21.37 -19.01 -6.90
C ARG A 64 20.58 -17.88 -6.25
N PHE A 65 20.90 -17.55 -4.99
CA PHE A 65 20.20 -16.52 -4.22
C PHE A 65 20.90 -15.16 -4.22
N TYR A 66 21.96 -15.00 -5.02
CA TYR A 66 22.74 -13.77 -5.10
C TYR A 66 23.36 -13.35 -3.76
N VAL A 67 23.82 -14.29 -2.93
CA VAL A 67 24.45 -14.01 -1.63
C VAL A 67 25.91 -14.45 -1.60
N GLN A 68 26.70 -13.87 -0.69
CA GLN A 68 28.12 -14.17 -0.54
C GLN A 68 28.34 -15.17 0.60
N ALA A 69 28.71 -16.41 0.28
CA ALA A 69 28.95 -17.46 1.27
C ALA A 69 30.01 -17.09 2.32
N ARG A 70 31.05 -16.33 1.93
CA ARG A 70 32.07 -15.84 2.87
C ARG A 70 31.49 -14.86 3.88
N ALA A 71 30.70 -13.88 3.43
CA ALA A 71 30.04 -12.91 4.31
C ALA A 71 29.06 -13.59 5.28
N LEU A 72 28.37 -14.65 4.85
CA LEU A 72 27.51 -15.46 5.73
C LEU A 72 28.29 -16.13 6.86
N ARG A 73 29.48 -16.68 6.56
CA ARG A 73 30.34 -17.29 7.59
C ARG A 73 30.91 -16.24 8.56
N GLU A 74 31.32 -15.09 8.05
CA GLU A 74 31.78 -13.97 8.88
C GLU A 74 30.65 -13.46 9.81
N LEU A 75 29.42 -13.36 9.28
CA LEU A 75 28.23 -13.03 10.08
C LEU A 75 27.91 -14.07 11.14
N ASP A 76 28.08 -15.36 10.84
CA ASP A 76 27.88 -16.46 11.78
C ASP A 76 28.83 -16.39 12.99
N GLU A 77 30.11 -16.12 12.72
CA GLU A 77 31.10 -15.96 13.79
C GLU A 77 30.82 -14.73 14.65
N LEU A 78 30.44 -13.61 14.02
CA LEU A 78 30.02 -12.41 14.75
C LEU A 78 28.78 -12.68 15.63
N ALA A 79 27.79 -13.42 15.10
CA ALA A 79 26.58 -13.75 15.86
C ALA A 79 26.90 -14.65 17.07
N LYS A 80 27.83 -15.59 16.95
CA LYS A 80 28.29 -16.43 18.07
C LYS A 80 29.02 -15.60 19.13
N ASP A 81 29.90 -14.70 18.71
CA ASP A 81 30.62 -13.80 19.62
C ASP A 81 29.65 -12.90 20.40
N LEU A 82 28.69 -12.27 19.70
CA LEU A 82 27.68 -11.42 20.33
C LEU A 82 26.80 -12.22 21.31
N ARG A 83 26.40 -13.45 20.97
CA ARG A 83 25.65 -14.32 21.90
C ARG A 83 26.46 -14.61 23.16
N LYS A 84 27.75 -14.94 23.02
CA LYS A 84 28.64 -15.19 24.16
C LYS A 84 28.74 -13.95 25.08
N ARG A 85 28.89 -12.76 24.49
CA ARG A 85 28.92 -11.49 25.22
C ARG A 85 27.61 -11.21 25.97
N LEU A 86 26.47 -11.43 25.32
CA LEU A 86 25.16 -11.27 25.94
C LEU A 86 24.94 -12.24 27.11
N THR A 87 25.35 -13.51 26.98
CA THR A 87 25.32 -14.49 28.08
C THR A 87 26.20 -14.04 29.25
N THR A 88 27.37 -13.43 29.00
CA THR A 88 28.21 -12.88 30.08
C THR A 88 27.53 -11.71 30.83
N LEU A 89 26.56 -11.04 30.19
CA LEU A 89 25.72 -10.00 30.80
C LEU A 89 24.40 -10.55 31.37
N GLY A 90 24.25 -11.88 31.48
CA GLY A 90 23.02 -12.51 31.97
C GLY A 90 21.84 -12.44 31.00
N ILE A 91 22.07 -12.05 29.73
CA ILE A 91 21.04 -11.96 28.70
C ILE A 91 21.09 -13.24 27.86
N ASP A 92 20.34 -14.24 28.28
CA ASP A 92 20.22 -15.51 27.58
C ASP A 92 18.95 -15.57 26.70
N PRO A 93 19.00 -16.29 25.57
CA PRO A 93 17.80 -16.52 24.77
C PRO A 93 16.77 -17.30 25.59
N PRO A 94 15.49 -16.91 25.57
CA PRO A 94 14.46 -17.59 26.36
C PRO A 94 14.34 -19.07 25.95
N ASN A 95 14.21 -19.94 26.94
CA ASN A 95 13.90 -21.35 26.74
C ASN A 95 12.42 -21.51 26.31
N GLY A 96 12.12 -21.30 25.03
CA GLY A 96 10.76 -21.44 24.52
C GLY A 96 10.53 -20.85 23.13
N LYS A 97 9.27 -20.87 22.68
CA LYS A 97 8.84 -20.13 21.48
C LYS A 97 8.79 -18.64 21.80
N SER A 98 9.14 -17.80 20.82
CA SER A 98 8.99 -16.34 20.91
C SER A 98 7.59 -15.98 21.43
N PRO A 99 7.47 -15.07 22.40
CA PRO A 99 6.16 -14.63 22.88
C PRO A 99 5.41 -13.82 21.81
N TRP A 100 6.15 -13.25 20.85
CA TRP A 100 5.64 -12.48 19.73
C TRP A 100 5.20 -13.38 18.58
N ASN A 101 4.04 -13.07 18.00
CA ASN A 101 3.59 -13.73 16.78
C ASN A 101 4.40 -13.23 15.55
N LYS A 102 4.26 -13.91 14.40
CA LYS A 102 5.03 -13.60 13.19
C LYS A 102 4.87 -12.14 12.74
N HIS A 103 3.66 -11.59 12.83
CA HIS A 103 3.32 -10.25 12.34
C HIS A 103 3.89 -9.17 13.27
N GLU A 104 3.75 -9.35 14.58
CA GLU A 104 4.33 -8.45 15.58
C GLU A 104 5.86 -8.42 15.50
N LEU A 105 6.50 -9.58 15.26
CA LEU A 105 7.96 -9.66 15.09
C LEU A 105 8.47 -8.77 13.96
N SER A 106 7.74 -8.69 12.84
CA SER A 106 8.13 -7.86 11.70
C SER A 106 8.20 -6.38 12.08
N LEU A 107 7.17 -5.88 12.76
CA LEU A 107 7.13 -4.50 13.25
C LEU A 107 8.17 -4.25 14.35
N LEU A 108 8.30 -5.18 15.29
CA LEU A 108 9.25 -5.09 16.39
C LEU A 108 10.69 -5.00 15.88
N TYR A 109 11.08 -5.81 14.87
CA TYR A 109 12.41 -5.71 14.28
C TYR A 109 12.69 -4.31 13.73
N LYS A 110 11.70 -3.66 13.11
CA LYS A 110 11.84 -2.28 12.63
C LYS A 110 12.02 -1.28 13.77
N VAL A 111 11.26 -1.42 14.86
CA VAL A 111 11.42 -0.58 16.07
C VAL A 111 12.80 -0.75 16.68
N ILE A 112 13.29 -1.98 16.82
CA ILE A 112 14.64 -2.27 17.33
C ILE A 112 15.72 -1.69 16.40
N ILE A 113 15.55 -1.85 15.08
CA ILE A 113 16.46 -1.25 14.09
C ILE A 113 16.48 0.27 14.22
N ALA A 114 15.33 0.91 14.41
CA ALA A 114 15.25 2.35 14.60
C ALA A 114 16.00 2.80 15.85
N GLY A 115 15.82 2.12 16.98
CA GLY A 115 16.56 2.43 18.20
C GLY A 115 18.07 2.21 18.06
N ALA A 116 18.48 1.14 17.38
CA ALA A 116 19.89 0.82 17.17
C ALA A 116 20.64 1.84 16.28
N PHE A 117 19.92 2.60 15.47
CA PHE A 117 20.50 3.57 14.53
C PHE A 117 20.05 5.01 14.79
N TYR A 118 19.48 5.32 15.96
CA TYR A 118 19.25 6.71 16.36
C TYR A 118 20.60 7.49 16.31
N PRO A 119 20.66 8.71 15.74
CA PRO A 119 19.59 9.55 15.19
C PRO A 119 19.48 9.52 13.64
N GLN A 120 19.93 8.46 12.96
CA GLN A 120 20.02 8.38 11.48
C GLN A 120 18.66 8.23 10.79
N TYR A 121 17.80 9.23 10.98
CA TYR A 121 16.40 9.27 10.62
C TYR A 121 16.16 10.25 9.47
N PHE A 122 15.36 9.80 8.51
CA PHE A 122 15.00 10.52 7.30
C PHE A 122 13.50 10.38 7.09
N VAL A 123 12.87 11.34 6.42
CA VAL A 123 11.43 11.29 6.15
C VAL A 123 11.14 11.30 4.66
N GLN A 124 10.29 10.37 4.24
CA GLN A 124 9.58 10.43 2.98
C GLN A 124 8.30 11.23 3.24
N VAL A 125 8.14 12.37 2.57
CA VAL A 125 7.00 13.27 2.78
C VAL A 125 6.08 13.24 1.56
N SER A 126 4.78 13.15 1.79
CA SER A 126 3.74 13.49 0.81
C SER A 126 3.15 14.85 1.18
N GLU A 127 3.41 15.89 0.39
CA GLU A 127 3.09 17.28 0.75
C GLU A 127 1.76 17.81 0.18
N ASP A 128 1.16 17.15 -0.82
CA ASP A 128 0.10 17.75 -1.65
C ASP A 128 -1.13 16.83 -1.79
N GLU A 129 -2.31 17.31 -1.36
CA GLU A 129 -3.61 16.66 -1.61
C GLU A 129 -3.89 16.53 -3.12
N GLY A 130 -3.30 17.38 -3.96
CA GLY A 130 -3.37 17.33 -5.42
C GLY A 130 -2.43 16.32 -6.08
N ARG A 131 -1.54 15.65 -5.32
CA ARG A 131 -0.50 14.77 -5.85
C ARG A 131 -1.08 13.60 -6.64
N GLU A 132 -2.09 12.93 -6.12
CA GLU A 132 -2.77 11.83 -6.82
C GLU A 132 -3.38 12.32 -8.14
N ARG A 133 -4.11 13.45 -8.10
CA ARG A 133 -4.72 14.06 -9.30
C ARG A 133 -3.67 14.39 -10.36
N ASP A 134 -2.55 14.98 -9.95
CA ASP A 134 -1.48 15.37 -10.86
C ASP A 134 -0.74 14.14 -11.45
N ALA A 135 -0.64 13.06 -10.67
CA ALA A 135 -0.15 11.76 -11.12
C ALA A 135 -1.09 11.13 -12.16
N VAL A 136 -2.41 11.10 -11.91
CA VAL A 136 -3.42 10.58 -12.84
C VAL A 136 -3.44 11.38 -14.13
N ARG A 137 -3.40 12.72 -14.05
CA ARG A 137 -3.28 13.60 -15.22
C ARG A 137 -2.02 13.28 -16.04
N THR A 138 -0.90 13.03 -15.37
CA THR A 138 0.35 12.63 -16.04
C THR A 138 0.21 11.32 -16.80
N LEU A 139 -0.63 10.41 -16.29
CA LEU A 139 -0.90 9.08 -16.82
C LEU A 139 -2.14 8.98 -17.70
N GLY A 140 -2.72 10.11 -18.12
CA GLY A 140 -3.84 10.13 -19.05
C GLY A 140 -5.11 9.48 -18.49
N GLY A 141 -5.36 9.62 -17.18
CA GLY A 141 -6.53 9.03 -16.53
C GLY A 141 -6.36 7.56 -16.12
N ASN A 142 -5.12 7.05 -16.06
CA ASN A 142 -4.84 5.73 -15.52
C ASN A 142 -4.38 5.83 -14.05
N ASP A 143 -4.73 4.80 -13.26
CA ASP A 143 -4.34 4.67 -11.87
C ASP A 143 -2.79 4.65 -11.70
N PRO A 144 -2.20 5.61 -10.97
CA PRO A 144 -0.76 5.70 -10.79
C PRO A 144 -0.15 4.57 -9.96
N ARG A 145 -0.97 3.82 -9.21
CA ARG A 145 -0.51 2.73 -8.33
C ARG A 145 -0.18 1.46 -9.10
N ASN A 146 -0.71 1.32 -10.31
CA ASN A 146 -0.43 0.19 -11.19
C ASN A 146 0.08 0.59 -12.59
N THR A 147 0.21 1.89 -12.87
CA THR A 147 0.59 2.37 -14.19
C THR A 147 1.91 3.14 -14.17
N VAL A 148 2.79 2.81 -15.13
CA VAL A 148 4.01 3.58 -15.46
C VAL A 148 3.95 4.03 -16.91
N TYR A 149 4.85 4.92 -17.32
CA TYR A 149 4.86 5.41 -18.68
C TYR A 149 6.25 5.43 -19.31
N LEU A 150 6.29 5.20 -20.62
CA LEU A 150 7.46 5.37 -21.49
C LEU A 150 7.30 6.64 -22.32
N LYS A 151 8.41 7.20 -22.78
CA LYS A 151 8.50 8.33 -23.72
C LYS A 151 9.27 7.91 -24.96
N ASN A 152 9.33 8.79 -25.97
CA ASN A 152 10.14 8.65 -27.19
C ASN A 152 9.59 7.62 -28.19
N PHE A 153 8.26 7.46 -28.26
CA PHE A 153 7.62 6.73 -29.35
C PHE A 153 7.55 7.62 -30.61
N PRO A 154 7.74 7.09 -31.84
CA PRO A 154 7.74 7.90 -33.07
C PRO A 154 6.38 8.52 -33.41
N ASP A 155 6.39 9.72 -34.02
CA ASP A 155 5.18 10.49 -34.36
C ASP A 155 4.47 10.00 -35.64
N ASP A 156 5.21 9.35 -36.52
CA ASP A 156 4.78 8.91 -37.85
C ASP A 156 4.32 7.44 -37.86
N GLN A 157 4.23 6.80 -36.68
CA GLN A 157 3.89 5.40 -36.52
C GLN A 157 2.63 5.22 -35.67
N PRO A 158 1.68 4.34 -36.07
CA PRO A 158 0.48 4.08 -35.28
C PRO A 158 0.81 3.20 -34.06
N GLY A 159 0.77 3.78 -32.86
CA GLY A 159 1.17 3.11 -31.62
C GLY A 159 0.44 1.79 -31.35
N GLU A 160 -0.86 1.72 -31.60
CA GLU A 160 -1.71 0.55 -31.31
C GLU A 160 -1.19 -0.75 -31.94
N VAL A 161 -0.57 -0.67 -33.12
CA VAL A 161 0.04 -1.82 -33.83
C VAL A 161 1.20 -2.43 -33.03
N TYR A 162 1.90 -1.64 -32.21
CA TYR A 162 3.10 -2.05 -31.48
C TYR A 162 2.83 -2.41 -30.01
N ALA A 163 1.58 -2.33 -29.55
CA ALA A 163 1.19 -2.63 -28.17
C ALA A 163 1.72 -3.99 -27.71
N GLY A 164 1.50 -5.05 -28.51
CA GLY A 164 1.98 -6.40 -28.19
C GLY A 164 3.51 -6.54 -28.20
N ALA A 165 4.21 -5.76 -29.03
CA ALA A 165 5.68 -5.80 -29.10
C ALA A 165 6.31 -5.15 -27.86
N ILE A 166 5.74 -4.03 -27.41
CA ILE A 166 6.12 -3.36 -26.16
C ILE A 166 5.84 -4.25 -24.97
N LYS A 167 4.65 -4.88 -24.92
CA LYS A 167 4.29 -5.85 -23.89
C LYS A 167 5.33 -6.98 -23.78
N LYS A 168 5.69 -7.61 -24.91
CA LYS A 168 6.71 -8.68 -24.95
C LYS A 168 8.09 -8.20 -24.50
N ALA A 169 8.49 -6.99 -24.90
CA ALA A 169 9.77 -6.40 -24.47
C ALA A 169 9.79 -6.16 -22.96
N VAL A 170 8.72 -5.63 -22.39
CA VAL A 170 8.59 -5.39 -20.93
C VAL A 170 8.52 -6.71 -20.15
N LEU A 171 7.75 -7.68 -20.62
CA LEU A 171 7.62 -9.01 -20.02
C LEU A 171 8.98 -9.69 -19.86
N LYS A 172 9.84 -9.61 -20.88
CA LYS A 172 11.20 -10.19 -20.85
C LYS A 172 12.05 -9.66 -19.68
N HIS A 173 11.82 -8.42 -19.25
CA HIS A 173 12.62 -7.77 -18.23
C HIS A 173 11.98 -7.82 -16.83
N ILE A 174 10.67 -7.68 -16.74
CA ILE A 174 9.96 -7.52 -15.46
C ILE A 174 9.28 -8.83 -15.01
N SER A 175 9.15 -9.79 -15.92
CA SER A 175 8.41 -11.06 -15.75
C SER A 175 6.92 -10.87 -15.48
N GLU A 176 6.36 -9.73 -15.87
CA GLU A 176 4.94 -9.38 -15.73
C GLU A 176 4.44 -8.69 -16.99
N GLU A 177 3.20 -8.98 -17.37
CA GLU A 177 2.57 -8.49 -18.59
C GLU A 177 1.80 -7.19 -18.33
N PRO A 178 2.21 -6.04 -18.91
CA PRO A 178 1.40 -4.83 -18.86
C PRO A 178 0.35 -4.79 -19.98
N ARG A 179 -0.77 -4.11 -19.72
CA ARG A 179 -1.60 -3.50 -20.75
C ARG A 179 -0.88 -2.27 -21.30
N VAL A 180 -0.80 -2.16 -22.62
CA VAL A 180 -0.13 -1.05 -23.30
C VAL A 180 -1.17 -0.15 -23.94
N THR A 181 -1.20 1.12 -23.55
CA THR A 181 -2.04 2.15 -24.17
C THR A 181 -1.19 3.36 -24.56
N PHE A 182 -1.72 4.21 -25.43
CA PHE A 182 -1.00 5.35 -25.99
C PHE A 182 -1.77 6.63 -25.73
N ASP A 183 -1.06 7.67 -25.33
CA ASP A 183 -1.62 9.02 -25.30
C ASP A 183 -1.58 9.61 -26.70
N THR A 184 -2.75 10.02 -27.19
CA THR A 184 -2.94 10.69 -28.49
C THR A 184 -2.29 12.07 -28.54
N THR A 185 -2.02 12.69 -27.38
CA THR A 185 -1.51 14.06 -27.26
C THR A 185 -0.05 14.13 -26.80
N SER A 186 0.36 13.40 -25.77
CA SER A 186 1.67 13.57 -25.14
C SER A 186 2.75 12.55 -25.53
N LYS A 187 2.48 11.68 -26.51
CA LYS A 187 3.45 10.67 -27.04
C LYS A 187 3.96 9.70 -25.97
N LYS A 188 3.21 9.58 -24.88
CA LYS A 188 3.49 8.64 -23.80
C LYS A 188 2.87 7.30 -24.14
N VAL A 189 3.60 6.24 -23.80
CA VAL A 189 3.06 4.88 -23.79
C VAL A 189 2.83 4.51 -22.34
N TYR A 190 1.59 4.22 -21.97
CA TYR A 190 1.24 3.78 -20.62
C TYR A 190 1.30 2.26 -20.53
N LEU A 191 1.91 1.77 -19.45
CA LEU A 191 2.02 0.37 -19.08
C LEU A 191 1.23 0.18 -17.78
N THR A 192 0.03 -0.39 -17.87
CA THR A 192 -0.84 -0.67 -16.72
C THR A 192 -0.73 -2.14 -16.35
N PHE A 193 -0.29 -2.43 -15.14
CA PHE A 193 -0.15 -3.80 -14.64
C PHE A 193 -1.41 -4.25 -13.87
N SER A 194 -1.65 -5.56 -13.79
CA SER A 194 -2.69 -6.10 -12.91
C SER A 194 -2.33 -5.80 -11.45
N ASP A 195 -3.34 -5.53 -10.63
CA ASP A 195 -3.24 -5.31 -9.18
C ASP A 195 -3.02 -6.60 -8.37
N GLY A 196 -2.75 -7.73 -9.05
CA GLY A 196 -2.52 -9.03 -8.42
C GLY A 196 -3.78 -9.69 -7.90
N SER A 197 -4.95 -9.04 -8.02
CA SER A 197 -6.26 -9.66 -7.75
C SER A 197 -6.49 -10.91 -8.63
N ASP A 198 -5.87 -10.97 -9.80
CA ASP A 198 -5.95 -12.09 -10.73
C ASP A 198 -4.95 -13.22 -10.44
N ALA A 199 -4.08 -13.06 -9.43
CA ALA A 199 -3.17 -14.11 -9.02
C ALA A 199 -3.93 -15.24 -8.29
N LYS A 200 -3.90 -16.45 -8.86
CA LYS A 200 -4.58 -17.62 -8.27
C LYS A 200 -4.05 -17.91 -6.85
N PRO A 201 -4.92 -18.18 -5.87
CA PRO A 201 -4.48 -18.67 -4.56
C PRO A 201 -3.75 -20.00 -4.77
N GLY A 202 -2.43 -20.00 -4.55
CA GLY A 202 -1.53 -21.14 -4.78
C GLY A 202 -0.50 -20.97 -5.90
N LYS A 203 -0.60 -19.90 -6.71
CA LYS A 203 0.43 -19.50 -7.69
C LYS A 203 1.32 -18.36 -7.19
N GLN A 204 1.25 -18.02 -5.89
CA GLN A 204 2.43 -17.42 -5.26
C GLN A 204 3.50 -18.51 -5.36
N ASN A 205 4.33 -18.46 -6.41
CA ASN A 205 5.58 -19.20 -6.37
C ASN A 205 6.21 -18.81 -5.05
N SER A 206 6.61 -19.78 -4.24
CA SER A 206 7.15 -19.59 -2.89
C SER A 206 8.49 -18.81 -2.86
N GLY A 207 8.78 -18.00 -3.87
CA GLY A 207 9.90 -17.08 -3.99
C GLY A 207 9.62 -15.78 -4.77
N ASP A 208 8.38 -15.47 -5.20
CA ASP A 208 8.09 -14.15 -5.79
C ASP A 208 8.07 -13.06 -4.70
N PRO A 209 8.74 -11.91 -4.92
CA PRO A 209 8.85 -10.87 -3.89
C PRO A 209 7.51 -10.22 -3.58
N THR A 210 7.38 -9.67 -2.39
CA THR A 210 6.21 -8.91 -1.93
C THR A 210 6.64 -7.51 -1.52
N ILE A 211 5.77 -6.52 -1.73
CA ILE A 211 5.98 -5.11 -1.35
C ILE A 211 4.72 -4.62 -0.64
N PRO A 212 4.85 -3.91 0.49
CA PRO A 212 3.71 -3.37 1.22
C PRO A 212 3.15 -2.10 0.55
N GLY A 213 1.88 -1.79 0.83
CA GLY A 213 1.19 -0.61 0.30
C GLY A 213 0.39 -0.91 -0.96
N GLN A 214 -0.17 0.14 -1.58
CA GLN A 214 -1.13 -0.02 -2.67
C GLN A 214 -0.50 -0.08 -4.07
N VAL A 215 0.80 0.25 -4.17
CA VAL A 215 1.54 0.25 -5.43
C VAL A 215 2.03 -1.16 -5.75
N VAL A 216 1.73 -1.63 -6.96
CA VAL A 216 1.99 -3.02 -7.35
C VAL A 216 3.47 -3.25 -7.61
N LEU A 217 3.99 -4.43 -7.25
CA LEU A 217 5.39 -4.84 -7.46
C LEU A 217 5.92 -4.61 -8.90
N PRO A 218 5.16 -4.87 -9.99
CA PRO A 218 5.61 -4.56 -11.35
C PRO A 218 6.07 -3.11 -11.55
N VAL A 219 5.45 -2.13 -10.87
CA VAL A 219 5.84 -0.71 -10.94
C VAL A 219 7.23 -0.52 -10.34
N TYR A 220 7.52 -1.12 -9.18
CA TYR A 220 8.86 -1.08 -8.58
C TYR A 220 9.92 -1.69 -9.49
N LYS A 221 9.62 -2.87 -10.06
CA LYS A 221 10.51 -3.54 -11.01
C LYS A 221 10.75 -2.70 -12.27
N ALA A 222 9.73 -2.02 -12.78
CA ALA A 222 9.80 -1.16 -13.94
C ALA A 222 10.73 0.04 -13.71
N VAL A 223 10.53 0.76 -12.60
CA VAL A 223 11.40 1.88 -12.22
C VAL A 223 12.83 1.38 -11.96
N LYS A 224 12.98 0.20 -11.34
CA LYS A 224 14.29 -0.41 -11.13
C LYS A 224 15.00 -0.73 -12.44
N ALA A 225 14.30 -1.31 -13.41
CA ALA A 225 14.86 -1.61 -14.72
C ALA A 225 15.41 -0.34 -15.40
N ARG A 226 14.68 0.79 -15.29
CA ARG A 226 15.16 2.10 -15.75
C ARG A 226 16.40 2.56 -15.01
N GLN A 227 16.42 2.50 -13.68
CA GLN A 227 17.61 2.88 -12.88
C GLN A 227 18.85 2.06 -13.26
N LEU A 228 18.65 0.80 -13.68
CA LEU A 228 19.69 -0.10 -14.16
C LEU A 228 20.04 0.09 -15.64
N ARG A 229 19.40 1.04 -16.35
CA ARG A 229 19.57 1.33 -17.78
C ARG A 229 19.28 0.12 -18.68
N ILE A 230 18.19 -0.59 -18.38
CA ILE A 230 17.67 -1.66 -19.24
C ILE A 230 16.80 -1.01 -20.32
N ASP A 231 17.23 -1.11 -21.58
CA ASP A 231 16.56 -0.48 -22.72
C ASP A 231 15.31 -1.27 -23.16
N VAL A 232 14.23 -0.55 -23.48
CA VAL A 232 13.03 -1.11 -24.13
C VAL A 232 13.09 -0.76 -25.62
N ARG A 233 13.53 -1.72 -26.43
CA ARG A 233 13.75 -1.55 -27.87
C ARG A 233 12.67 -2.26 -28.68
N ILE A 234 12.02 -1.53 -29.59
CA ILE A 234 10.87 -2.00 -30.36
C ILE A 234 11.18 -1.96 -31.86
N PRO A 235 11.12 -3.10 -32.57
CA PRO A 235 11.21 -3.14 -34.02
C PRO A 235 9.98 -2.50 -34.67
N LEU A 236 10.19 -1.68 -35.69
CA LEU A 236 9.15 -0.92 -36.40
C LEU A 236 8.94 -1.46 -37.82
N LEU A 237 7.67 -1.62 -38.19
CA LEU A 237 7.25 -1.85 -39.57
C LEU A 237 7.49 -0.62 -40.46
N PRO A 238 7.64 -0.82 -41.79
CA PRO A 238 7.50 0.25 -42.76
C PRO A 238 6.15 0.98 -42.59
N ARG A 239 6.18 2.31 -42.64
CA ARG A 239 5.04 3.19 -42.32
C ARG A 239 3.73 2.80 -43.02
N GLU A 240 3.77 2.55 -44.33
CA GLU A 240 2.57 2.21 -45.12
C GLU A 240 1.90 0.91 -44.63
N LYS A 241 2.69 -0.09 -44.21
CA LYS A 241 2.17 -1.34 -43.66
C LYS A 241 1.55 -1.13 -42.28
N ALA A 242 2.20 -0.31 -41.44
CA ALA A 242 1.69 0.01 -40.11
C ALA A 242 0.35 0.75 -40.21
N GLU A 243 0.23 1.75 -41.11
CA GLU A 243 -1.02 2.48 -41.36
C GLU A 243 -2.13 1.56 -41.88
N THR A 244 -1.80 0.61 -42.77
CA THR A 244 -2.77 -0.38 -43.29
C THR A 244 -3.32 -1.28 -42.17
N LEU A 245 -2.45 -1.77 -41.29
CA LEU A 245 -2.87 -2.58 -40.14
C LEU A 245 -3.72 -1.77 -39.15
N ALA A 246 -3.31 -0.54 -38.84
CA ALA A 246 -4.08 0.34 -37.97
C ALA A 246 -5.48 0.63 -38.53
N ALA A 247 -5.59 0.86 -39.84
CA ALA A 247 -6.89 1.06 -40.50
C ALA A 247 -7.77 -0.19 -40.43
N ALA A 248 -7.21 -1.38 -40.64
CA ALA A 248 -7.94 -2.64 -40.48
C ALA A 248 -8.47 -2.81 -39.05
N HIS A 249 -7.63 -2.55 -38.04
CA HIS A 249 -8.04 -2.61 -36.64
C HIS A 249 -9.12 -1.58 -36.27
N ALA A 250 -9.05 -0.37 -36.82
CA ALA A 250 -10.07 0.65 -36.61
C ALA A 250 -11.44 0.23 -37.20
N LEU A 251 -11.44 -0.44 -38.35
CA LEU A 251 -12.66 -0.99 -38.95
C LEU A 251 -13.24 -2.13 -38.11
N ASP A 252 -12.40 -3.07 -37.65
CA ASP A 252 -12.83 -4.15 -36.76
C ASP A 252 -13.44 -3.59 -35.48
N LYS A 253 -12.81 -2.55 -34.90
CA LYS A 253 -13.32 -1.84 -33.72
C LYS A 253 -14.71 -1.24 -33.93
N MET A 254 -14.98 -0.65 -35.10
CA MET A 254 -16.30 -0.08 -35.42
C MET A 254 -17.39 -1.14 -35.56
N ALA A 255 -17.03 -2.38 -35.87
CA ALA A 255 -17.98 -3.48 -36.03
C ALA A 255 -18.37 -4.17 -34.70
N LEU A 256 -17.71 -3.82 -33.58
CA LEU A 256 -17.94 -4.46 -32.28
C LEU A 256 -19.23 -3.99 -31.62
N ASP A 257 -19.97 -4.95 -31.09
CA ASP A 257 -21.13 -4.72 -30.22
C ASP A 257 -20.70 -4.93 -28.75
N PHE A 258 -20.22 -3.85 -28.12
CA PHE A 258 -19.65 -3.91 -26.76
C PHE A 258 -20.64 -4.47 -25.74
N GLU A 259 -21.94 -4.19 -25.89
CA GLU A 259 -22.99 -4.68 -24.98
C GLU A 259 -23.04 -6.21 -24.91
N ARG A 260 -22.63 -6.92 -25.97
CA ARG A 260 -22.58 -8.38 -25.99
C ARG A 260 -21.25 -8.96 -25.53
N LEU A 261 -20.21 -8.14 -25.49
CA LEU A 261 -18.82 -8.58 -25.28
C LEU A 261 -18.36 -8.37 -23.84
N VAL A 262 -19.02 -7.52 -23.07
CA VAL A 262 -18.68 -7.29 -21.65
C VAL A 262 -19.88 -7.57 -20.74
N PRO A 263 -19.67 -7.85 -19.44
CA PRO A 263 -20.78 -8.07 -18.52
C PRO A 263 -21.75 -6.89 -18.49
N ARG A 264 -23.03 -7.15 -18.19
CA ARG A 264 -24.01 -6.08 -17.95
C ARG A 264 -23.62 -5.31 -16.68
N LEU A 265 -22.94 -4.19 -16.84
CA LEU A 265 -22.51 -3.30 -15.75
C LEU A 265 -23.68 -2.38 -15.31
N PRO A 266 -23.69 -1.91 -14.04
CA PRO A 266 -24.67 -0.92 -13.60
C PRO A 266 -24.58 0.37 -14.42
N GLU A 267 -25.73 0.91 -14.80
CA GLU A 267 -25.81 2.21 -15.46
C GLU A 267 -25.33 3.33 -14.52
N VAL A 268 -25.00 4.48 -15.09
CA VAL A 268 -24.47 5.63 -14.33
C VAL A 268 -25.43 6.15 -13.26
N ASP A 269 -26.74 5.94 -13.40
CA ASP A 269 -27.77 6.31 -12.43
C ASP A 269 -28.27 5.14 -11.55
N ASP A 270 -27.73 3.94 -11.73
CA ASP A 270 -27.99 2.82 -10.83
C ASP A 270 -27.24 3.03 -9.50
N THR A 271 -27.98 3.29 -8.43
CA THR A 271 -27.42 3.44 -7.08
C THR A 271 -27.33 2.12 -6.31
N HIS A 272 -28.29 1.22 -6.54
CA HIS A 272 -28.40 -0.06 -5.84
C HIS A 272 -28.92 -1.14 -6.76
N PHE A 273 -28.44 -2.38 -6.57
CA PHE A 273 -29.01 -3.54 -7.24
C PHE A 273 -28.94 -4.81 -6.38
N PRO A 274 -29.93 -5.71 -6.50
CA PRO A 274 -29.87 -7.01 -5.83
C PRO A 274 -28.85 -7.91 -6.52
N LEU A 275 -28.04 -8.62 -5.73
CA LEU A 275 -26.98 -9.45 -6.27
C LEU A 275 -26.95 -10.85 -5.67
N LYS A 276 -26.34 -11.77 -6.41
CA LYS A 276 -25.94 -13.09 -5.96
C LYS A 276 -24.45 -13.26 -6.23
N ILE A 277 -23.68 -13.59 -5.20
CA ILE A 277 -22.26 -13.93 -5.35
C ILE A 277 -22.17 -15.33 -5.98
N THR A 278 -21.53 -15.43 -7.15
CA THR A 278 -21.37 -16.69 -7.91
C THR A 278 -20.00 -17.30 -7.74
N GLN A 279 -18.96 -16.47 -7.62
CA GLN A 279 -17.59 -16.93 -7.40
C GLN A 279 -16.89 -16.02 -6.42
N MET A 280 -16.26 -16.60 -5.40
CA MET A 280 -15.49 -15.86 -4.39
C MET A 280 -14.01 -16.18 -4.53
N THR A 281 -13.17 -15.15 -4.72
CA THR A 281 -11.71 -15.30 -4.73
C THR A 281 -11.09 -14.61 -3.52
N SER A 282 -11.46 -13.36 -3.25
CA SER A 282 -11.05 -12.58 -2.08
C SER A 282 -12.03 -11.42 -1.86
N ILE A 283 -11.85 -10.66 -0.77
CA ILE A 283 -12.66 -9.45 -0.50
C ILE A 283 -12.51 -8.40 -1.64
N ASN A 284 -11.37 -8.41 -2.32
CA ASN A 284 -11.07 -7.51 -3.45
C ASN A 284 -11.33 -8.13 -4.84
N LYS A 285 -11.78 -9.38 -4.91
CA LYS A 285 -12.16 -10.03 -6.17
C LYS A 285 -13.21 -11.09 -5.90
N PHE A 286 -14.44 -10.78 -6.28
CA PHE A 286 -15.53 -11.75 -6.35
C PHE A 286 -16.41 -11.42 -7.55
N TYR A 287 -17.17 -12.41 -8.01
CA TYR A 287 -18.08 -12.25 -9.13
C TYR A 287 -19.51 -12.37 -8.66
N VAL A 288 -20.36 -11.56 -9.28
CA VAL A 288 -21.78 -11.50 -8.97
C VAL A 288 -22.61 -11.54 -10.24
N GLN A 289 -23.84 -12.05 -10.09
CA GLN A 289 -24.94 -11.88 -11.03
C GLN A 289 -25.98 -10.96 -10.40
N TYR A 290 -26.77 -10.27 -11.22
CA TYR A 290 -28.01 -9.67 -10.73
C TYR A 290 -28.93 -10.76 -10.16
N ALA A 291 -29.46 -10.52 -8.97
CA ALA A 291 -30.43 -11.41 -8.34
C ALA A 291 -31.86 -11.00 -8.74
N ASP A 292 -32.16 -11.16 -10.04
CA ASP A 292 -33.48 -10.90 -10.62
C ASP A 292 -33.94 -12.04 -11.56
N GLU A 293 -35.23 -12.04 -11.88
CA GLU A 293 -35.85 -13.06 -12.75
C GLU A 293 -35.40 -12.95 -14.21
N SER A 294 -34.93 -11.78 -14.66
CA SER A 294 -34.46 -11.60 -16.03
C SER A 294 -33.14 -12.33 -16.25
N THR A 295 -32.16 -12.09 -15.39
CA THR A 295 -30.87 -12.78 -15.42
C THR A 295 -31.02 -14.28 -15.20
N ALA A 296 -31.95 -14.72 -14.33
CA ALA A 296 -32.25 -16.14 -14.17
C ALA A 296 -32.80 -16.79 -15.46
N ARG A 297 -33.72 -16.11 -16.17
CA ARG A 297 -34.26 -16.58 -17.44
C ARG A 297 -33.21 -16.59 -18.56
N GLU A 298 -32.38 -15.55 -18.64
CA GLU A 298 -31.26 -15.47 -19.59
C GLU A 298 -30.27 -16.62 -19.36
N LEU A 299 -29.87 -16.87 -18.11
CA LEU A 299 -28.96 -17.98 -17.76
C LEU A 299 -29.56 -19.33 -18.13
N HIS A 300 -30.84 -19.57 -17.82
CA HIS A 300 -31.53 -20.81 -18.19
C HIS A 300 -31.58 -21.00 -19.71
N ALA A 301 -31.86 -19.94 -20.48
CA ALA A 301 -31.87 -19.99 -21.94
C ALA A 301 -30.48 -20.32 -22.51
N ILE A 302 -29.42 -19.70 -21.97
CA ILE A 302 -28.02 -19.98 -22.36
C ILE A 302 -27.69 -21.45 -22.08
N GLN A 303 -27.93 -21.94 -20.86
CA GLN A 303 -27.66 -23.33 -20.49
C GLN A 303 -28.45 -24.32 -21.36
N SER A 304 -29.73 -24.03 -21.63
CA SER A 304 -30.58 -24.85 -22.49
C SER A 304 -30.06 -24.93 -23.92
N ALA A 305 -29.53 -23.83 -24.46
CA ALA A 305 -28.94 -23.79 -25.80
C ALA A 305 -27.57 -24.50 -25.84
N LEU A 306 -26.77 -24.39 -24.78
CA LEU A 306 -25.44 -25.01 -24.70
C LEU A 306 -25.47 -26.52 -24.46
N ASN A 307 -26.46 -27.04 -23.75
CA ASN A 307 -26.60 -28.47 -23.45
C ASN A 307 -27.30 -29.26 -24.57
N GLN A 308 -27.49 -28.65 -25.75
CA GLN A 308 -27.82 -29.35 -26.98
C GLN A 308 -26.56 -29.97 -27.60
N SER A 309 -26.69 -30.72 -28.71
CA SER A 309 -25.52 -31.26 -29.42
C SER A 309 -24.72 -30.11 -30.06
N LEU A 310 -23.63 -29.70 -29.40
CA LEU A 310 -22.72 -28.67 -29.91
C LEU A 310 -21.60 -29.27 -30.76
N LEU A 311 -21.29 -28.60 -31.87
CA LEU A 311 -20.15 -28.94 -32.71
C LEU A 311 -18.83 -28.58 -32.02
N ALA A 312 -17.83 -29.43 -32.22
CA ALA A 312 -16.45 -29.12 -31.89
C ALA A 312 -16.01 -27.83 -32.59
N HIS A 313 -15.23 -27.00 -31.88
CA HIS A 313 -14.62 -25.84 -32.51
C HIS A 313 -13.43 -26.29 -33.36
N THR A 314 -13.43 -25.92 -34.65
CA THR A 314 -12.43 -26.37 -35.63
C THR A 314 -11.54 -25.25 -36.17
N ALA A 315 -11.85 -23.99 -35.86
CA ALA A 315 -11.05 -22.84 -36.27
C ALA A 315 -9.85 -22.63 -35.30
N PRO A 316 -8.83 -21.86 -35.71
CA PRO A 316 -7.78 -21.43 -34.80
C PRO A 316 -8.38 -20.67 -33.60
N VAL A 317 -7.96 -21.04 -32.39
CA VAL A 317 -8.40 -20.43 -31.15
C VAL A 317 -7.48 -19.27 -30.79
N ASN A 318 -8.04 -18.09 -30.58
CA ASN A 318 -7.31 -16.89 -30.20
C ASN A 318 -7.71 -16.42 -28.79
N ALA A 319 -6.83 -15.63 -28.15
CA ALA A 319 -7.19 -14.95 -26.92
C ALA A 319 -8.33 -13.94 -27.19
N GLY A 320 -9.31 -13.87 -26.27
CA GLY A 320 -10.52 -13.05 -26.42
C GLY A 320 -11.73 -13.82 -26.96
N ASP A 321 -11.53 -14.96 -27.65
CA ASP A 321 -12.62 -15.72 -28.26
C ASP A 321 -13.67 -16.16 -27.22
N ILE A 322 -14.95 -15.98 -27.56
CA ILE A 322 -16.09 -16.48 -26.77
C ILE A 322 -16.51 -17.84 -27.34
N LEU A 323 -16.18 -18.89 -26.60
CA LEU A 323 -16.44 -20.29 -26.94
C LEU A 323 -17.30 -20.95 -25.84
N ALA A 324 -17.52 -22.25 -25.94
CA ALA A 324 -18.15 -23.06 -24.91
C ALA A 324 -17.23 -24.19 -24.46
N ALA A 325 -17.24 -24.50 -23.17
CA ALA A 325 -16.39 -25.54 -22.58
C ALA A 325 -17.11 -26.28 -21.44
N PRO A 326 -16.74 -27.55 -21.16
CA PRO A 326 -17.28 -28.29 -20.03
C PRO A 326 -16.81 -27.71 -18.69
N TYR A 327 -17.75 -27.51 -17.77
CA TYR A 327 -17.51 -27.19 -16.38
C TYR A 327 -18.04 -28.32 -15.50
N THR A 328 -17.17 -28.88 -14.67
CA THR A 328 -17.52 -29.99 -13.76
C THR A 328 -17.53 -29.51 -12.33
N GLU A 329 -18.68 -29.63 -11.67
CA GLU A 329 -18.86 -29.30 -10.26
C GLU A 329 -19.71 -30.38 -9.57
N SER A 330 -19.24 -30.85 -8.41
CA SER A 330 -19.94 -31.86 -7.59
C SER A 330 -20.38 -33.12 -8.35
N GLY A 331 -19.59 -33.56 -9.32
CA GLY A 331 -19.85 -34.76 -10.13
C GLY A 331 -20.78 -34.55 -11.33
N SER A 332 -21.35 -33.36 -11.50
CA SER A 332 -22.14 -32.98 -12.69
C SER A 332 -21.27 -32.19 -13.68
N THR A 333 -21.38 -32.47 -14.98
CA THR A 333 -20.70 -31.70 -16.02
C THR A 333 -21.74 -31.01 -16.89
N GLN A 334 -21.62 -29.70 -17.03
CA GLN A 334 -22.46 -28.87 -17.89
C GLN A 334 -21.58 -28.08 -18.86
N ILE A 335 -22.13 -27.70 -20.00
CA ILE A 335 -21.43 -26.82 -20.93
C ILE A 335 -21.73 -25.35 -20.57
N CYS A 336 -20.69 -24.56 -20.42
CA CYS A 336 -20.76 -23.14 -20.07
C CYS A 336 -20.08 -22.29 -21.14
N ARG A 337 -20.51 -21.03 -21.30
CA ARG A 337 -19.76 -20.06 -22.12
C ARG A 337 -18.45 -19.73 -21.43
N VAL A 338 -17.41 -19.62 -22.25
CA VAL A 338 -16.06 -19.26 -21.81
C VAL A 338 -15.48 -18.18 -22.68
N ARG A 339 -14.66 -17.33 -22.07
CA ARG A 339 -13.69 -16.48 -22.77
C ARG A 339 -12.33 -17.12 -22.69
N VAL A 340 -11.64 -17.21 -23.82
CA VAL A 340 -10.24 -17.63 -23.86
C VAL A 340 -9.37 -16.51 -23.31
N MET A 341 -8.67 -16.78 -22.20
CA MET A 341 -7.80 -15.82 -21.54
C MET A 341 -6.35 -15.94 -22.06
N ALA A 342 -5.85 -17.17 -22.20
CA ALA A 342 -4.50 -17.42 -22.68
C ALA A 342 -4.37 -18.81 -23.31
N LEU A 343 -3.53 -18.92 -24.33
CA LEU A 343 -3.10 -20.19 -24.91
C LEU A 343 -1.90 -20.72 -24.12
N LEU A 344 -1.95 -22.00 -23.73
CA LEU A 344 -0.90 -22.65 -22.95
C LEU A 344 -0.21 -23.76 -23.77
N PRO A 345 1.01 -24.19 -23.40
CA PRO A 345 1.66 -25.33 -24.03
C PRO A 345 0.81 -26.61 -23.96
N ARG A 346 1.06 -27.55 -24.88
CA ARG A 346 0.37 -28.86 -24.98
C ARG A 346 -1.14 -28.72 -25.21
N GLU A 347 -1.54 -27.78 -26.05
CA GLU A 347 -2.94 -27.57 -26.48
C GLU A 347 -3.91 -27.28 -25.33
N MET A 348 -3.40 -26.80 -24.20
CA MET A 348 -4.22 -26.35 -23.07
C MET A 348 -4.59 -24.88 -23.26
N VAL A 349 -5.75 -24.49 -22.74
CA VAL A 349 -6.29 -23.15 -22.84
C VAL A 349 -6.77 -22.71 -21.45
N GLU A 350 -6.37 -21.52 -21.02
CA GLU A 350 -6.90 -20.87 -19.82
C GLU A 350 -8.18 -20.12 -20.18
N VAL A 351 -9.24 -20.36 -19.42
CA VAL A 351 -10.59 -19.87 -19.73
C VAL A 351 -11.25 -19.21 -18.52
N LEU A 352 -12.07 -18.18 -18.78
CA LEU A 352 -12.98 -17.58 -17.80
C LEU A 352 -14.41 -18.02 -18.13
N TYR A 353 -15.12 -18.62 -17.20
CA TYR A 353 -16.54 -18.95 -17.34
C TYR A 353 -17.37 -17.68 -17.16
N ILE A 354 -17.63 -16.99 -18.26
CA ILE A 354 -18.12 -15.59 -18.30
C ILE A 354 -19.48 -15.36 -17.64
N ASP A 355 -20.25 -16.42 -17.43
CA ASP A 355 -21.56 -16.35 -16.78
C ASP A 355 -21.48 -16.57 -15.26
N TYR A 356 -20.35 -17.06 -14.73
CA TYR A 356 -20.19 -17.37 -13.30
C TYR A 356 -18.97 -16.71 -12.66
N GLY A 357 -17.95 -16.36 -13.44
CA GLY A 357 -16.72 -15.73 -12.99
C GLY A 357 -15.62 -16.70 -12.54
N SER A 358 -15.87 -18.01 -12.56
CA SER A 358 -14.84 -19.01 -12.26
C SER A 358 -13.81 -19.10 -13.38
N GLU A 359 -12.56 -19.41 -13.03
CA GLU A 359 -11.46 -19.62 -13.97
C GLU A 359 -11.16 -21.11 -14.12
N GLY A 360 -10.79 -21.55 -15.32
CA GLY A 360 -10.52 -22.95 -15.63
C GLY A 360 -9.36 -23.15 -16.59
N ARG A 361 -8.97 -24.42 -16.74
CA ARG A 361 -8.05 -24.87 -17.78
C ARG A 361 -8.67 -26.04 -18.51
N VAL A 362 -8.77 -25.94 -19.83
CA VAL A 362 -9.40 -26.94 -20.67
C VAL A 362 -8.48 -27.28 -21.84
N HIS A 363 -8.58 -28.50 -22.34
CA HIS A 363 -7.90 -28.88 -23.58
C HIS A 363 -8.63 -28.24 -24.77
N SER A 364 -7.91 -27.81 -25.81
CA SER A 364 -8.46 -27.19 -27.01
C SER A 364 -9.58 -28.04 -27.65
N CYS A 365 -9.40 -29.36 -27.70
CA CYS A 365 -10.38 -30.33 -28.21
C CYS A 365 -11.73 -30.36 -27.44
N ASN A 366 -11.78 -29.80 -26.23
CA ASN A 366 -13.01 -29.69 -25.44
C ASN A 366 -13.76 -28.39 -25.69
N LEU A 367 -13.21 -27.48 -26.49
CA LEU A 367 -13.90 -26.26 -26.91
C LEU A 367 -14.99 -26.56 -27.93
N ARG A 368 -16.08 -25.82 -27.83
CA ARG A 368 -17.28 -25.93 -28.67
C ARG A 368 -17.66 -24.55 -29.19
N GLY A 369 -18.29 -24.49 -30.36
CA GLY A 369 -18.86 -23.25 -30.87
C GLY A 369 -20.08 -22.82 -30.05
N VAL A 370 -20.21 -21.52 -29.76
CA VAL A 370 -21.40 -20.98 -29.09
C VAL A 370 -22.53 -20.78 -30.10
N PRO A 371 -23.71 -21.41 -29.93
CA PRO A 371 -24.87 -21.23 -30.80
C PRO A 371 -25.33 -19.77 -30.85
N PRO A 372 -25.93 -19.31 -31.97
CA PRO A 372 -26.44 -17.94 -32.08
C PRO A 372 -27.37 -17.53 -30.92
N ALA A 373 -28.27 -18.42 -30.50
CA ALA A 373 -29.21 -18.17 -29.39
C ALA A 373 -28.50 -17.87 -28.05
N ALA A 374 -27.33 -18.46 -27.80
CA ALA A 374 -26.54 -18.21 -26.59
C ALA A 374 -25.53 -17.06 -26.74
N ARG A 375 -25.34 -16.54 -27.97
CA ARG A 375 -24.39 -15.45 -28.27
C ARG A 375 -25.01 -14.07 -28.11
N VAL A 376 -26.34 -13.96 -28.15
CA VAL A 376 -27.07 -12.68 -28.04
C VAL A 376 -26.97 -12.07 -26.64
N ALA A 377 -26.95 -12.91 -25.61
CA ALA A 377 -26.91 -12.44 -24.23
C ALA A 377 -25.50 -11.92 -23.85
N PRO A 378 -25.40 -10.83 -23.07
CA PRO A 378 -24.14 -10.41 -22.49
C PRO A 378 -23.59 -11.48 -21.53
N PRO A 379 -22.27 -11.51 -21.24
CA PRO A 379 -21.74 -12.16 -20.06
C PRO A 379 -22.55 -11.82 -18.79
N LEU A 380 -22.93 -12.82 -18.00
CA LEU A 380 -23.81 -12.60 -16.85
C LEU A 380 -23.09 -12.37 -15.52
N ALA A 381 -21.81 -12.75 -15.40
CA ALA A 381 -21.02 -12.49 -14.21
C ALA A 381 -20.20 -11.22 -14.35
N MET A 382 -20.43 -10.25 -13.46
CA MET A 382 -19.59 -9.06 -13.33
C MET A 382 -18.63 -9.19 -12.16
N ARG A 383 -17.45 -8.58 -12.30
CA ARG A 383 -16.44 -8.57 -11.25
C ARG A 383 -16.70 -7.42 -10.28
N CYS A 384 -16.66 -7.73 -8.99
CA CYS A 384 -16.84 -6.78 -7.90
C CYS A 384 -15.68 -6.79 -6.91
N ARG A 385 -15.56 -5.68 -6.18
CA ARG A 385 -14.76 -5.56 -4.95
C ARG A 385 -15.48 -4.68 -3.95
N LEU A 386 -15.11 -4.80 -2.67
CA LEU A 386 -15.59 -3.86 -1.66
C LEU A 386 -14.90 -2.50 -1.82
N ALA A 387 -15.69 -1.43 -1.81
CA ALA A 387 -15.23 -0.04 -1.85
C ALA A 387 -14.78 0.45 -0.46
N GLY A 388 -13.78 1.31 -0.44
CA GLY A 388 -13.33 2.05 0.74
C GLY A 388 -12.63 1.20 1.81
N LEU A 389 -12.12 0.02 1.43
CA LEU A 389 -11.46 -0.92 2.34
C LEU A 389 -10.04 -1.24 1.89
N ALA A 390 -9.13 -1.28 2.85
CA ALA A 390 -7.81 -1.88 2.73
C ALA A 390 -7.58 -2.96 3.80
N PRO A 391 -6.68 -3.91 3.57
CA PRO A 391 -6.27 -4.87 4.59
C PRO A 391 -5.65 -4.18 5.80
N SER A 392 -5.86 -4.74 6.99
CA SER A 392 -5.26 -4.21 8.21
C SER A 392 -3.73 -4.42 8.21
N PRO A 393 -2.90 -3.35 8.25
CA PRO A 393 -1.45 -3.46 8.18
C PRO A 393 -0.84 -4.17 9.41
N LEU A 394 -1.63 -4.32 10.48
CA LEU A 394 -1.24 -4.98 11.72
C LEU A 394 -1.50 -6.50 11.68
N LEU A 395 -2.46 -6.95 10.86
CA LEU A 395 -2.78 -8.37 10.73
C LEU A 395 -1.94 -9.07 9.66
N ASP A 396 -1.46 -8.32 8.67
CA ASP A 396 -0.65 -8.86 7.58
C ASP A 396 0.37 -7.82 7.10
N SER A 397 1.67 -8.13 7.24
CA SER A 397 2.76 -7.22 6.88
C SER A 397 2.90 -7.02 5.37
N HIS A 398 2.26 -7.87 4.57
CA HIS A 398 2.26 -7.80 3.12
C HIS A 398 1.06 -7.02 2.58
N GLY A 399 0.16 -6.54 3.45
CA GLY A 399 -1.02 -5.79 3.05
C GLY A 399 -2.06 -6.65 2.35
N HIS A 400 -2.18 -7.94 2.70
CA HIS A 400 -3.24 -8.82 2.20
C HIS A 400 -4.33 -9.07 3.24
N TYR A 401 -5.56 -9.32 2.78
CA TYR A 401 -6.61 -9.81 3.68
C TYR A 401 -6.27 -11.20 4.20
N THR A 402 -6.29 -11.35 5.52
CA THR A 402 -6.04 -12.64 6.16
C THR A 402 -7.12 -13.66 5.80
N PRO A 403 -6.83 -14.98 5.89
CA PRO A 403 -7.85 -16.01 5.74
C PRO A 403 -9.04 -15.81 6.70
N ALA A 404 -8.78 -15.32 7.92
CA ALA A 404 -9.82 -15.00 8.89
C ALA A 404 -10.74 -13.86 8.41
N ALA A 405 -10.18 -12.80 7.83
CA ALA A 405 -10.96 -11.72 7.22
C ALA A 405 -11.86 -12.25 6.09
N THR A 406 -11.30 -13.10 5.21
CA THR A 406 -12.06 -13.71 4.09
C THR A 406 -13.18 -14.60 4.59
N GLN A 407 -12.93 -15.45 5.59
CA GLN A 407 -13.98 -16.28 6.21
C GLN A 407 -15.07 -15.42 6.85
N ARG A 408 -14.69 -14.33 7.52
CA ARG A 408 -15.65 -13.41 8.11
C ARG A 408 -16.53 -12.74 7.05
N PHE A 409 -15.94 -12.29 5.94
CA PHE A 409 -16.70 -11.76 4.80
C PHE A 409 -17.72 -12.78 4.29
N VAL A 410 -17.31 -14.04 4.05
CA VAL A 410 -18.20 -15.10 3.56
C VAL A 410 -19.36 -15.36 4.52
N LEU A 411 -19.09 -15.36 5.83
CA LEU A 411 -20.13 -15.52 6.87
C LEU A 411 -21.13 -14.36 6.88
N LEU A 412 -20.67 -13.12 6.64
CA LEU A 412 -21.55 -11.95 6.60
C LEU A 412 -22.35 -11.91 5.29
N ALA A 413 -21.72 -12.25 4.18
CA ALA A 413 -22.33 -12.30 2.85
C ALA A 413 -23.29 -13.47 2.65
N SER A 414 -23.32 -14.47 3.53
CA SER A 414 -24.31 -15.56 3.49
C SER A 414 -25.63 -15.20 4.19
N ARG A 415 -25.74 -14.01 4.79
CA ARG A 415 -26.90 -13.62 5.59
C ARG A 415 -27.99 -12.95 4.77
N GLY A 416 -29.02 -13.74 4.43
CA GLY A 416 -30.24 -13.22 3.81
C GLY A 416 -30.00 -12.64 2.42
N ARG A 417 -30.86 -11.69 2.01
CA ARG A 417 -30.77 -11.04 0.70
C ARG A 417 -29.63 -10.03 0.67
N LEU A 418 -28.84 -10.09 -0.40
CA LEU A 418 -27.75 -9.14 -0.67
C LEU A 418 -28.20 -8.01 -1.60
N LEU A 419 -27.73 -6.81 -1.31
CA LEU A 419 -27.86 -5.61 -2.12
C LEU A 419 -26.47 -4.98 -2.28
N ALA A 420 -26.07 -4.65 -3.50
CA ALA A 420 -24.95 -3.74 -3.72
C ALA A 420 -25.47 -2.31 -3.64
N LYS A 421 -24.73 -1.45 -2.96
CA LYS A 421 -24.73 -0.01 -3.20
C LYS A 421 -23.51 0.31 -4.06
N VAL A 422 -23.74 0.87 -5.24
CA VAL A 422 -22.68 1.14 -6.22
C VAL A 422 -21.92 2.39 -5.80
N TYR A 423 -20.62 2.25 -5.58
CA TYR A 423 -19.74 3.40 -5.40
C TYR A 423 -19.25 3.90 -6.75
N SER A 424 -18.64 3.01 -7.54
CA SER A 424 -18.11 3.34 -8.87
C SER A 424 -17.98 2.10 -9.75
N VAL A 425 -17.79 2.31 -11.05
CA VAL A 425 -17.43 1.28 -12.02
C VAL A 425 -16.20 1.75 -12.79
N VAL A 426 -15.07 1.08 -12.56
CA VAL A 426 -13.78 1.46 -13.13
C VAL A 426 -13.21 0.27 -13.86
N HIS A 427 -12.96 0.45 -15.16
CA HIS A 427 -12.45 -0.58 -16.06
C HIS A 427 -13.17 -1.94 -15.94
N GLY A 428 -14.50 -1.94 -15.90
CA GLY A 428 -15.30 -3.18 -15.81
C GLY A 428 -15.34 -3.84 -14.42
N VAL A 429 -14.71 -3.25 -13.40
CA VAL A 429 -14.83 -3.67 -12.00
C VAL A 429 -15.83 -2.76 -11.29
N VAL A 430 -16.81 -3.36 -10.62
CA VAL A 430 -17.84 -2.64 -9.85
C VAL A 430 -17.39 -2.55 -8.38
N ASN A 431 -17.11 -1.35 -7.91
CA ASN A 431 -16.77 -1.06 -6.51
C ASN A 431 -18.06 -0.85 -5.73
N ILE A 432 -18.30 -1.67 -4.70
CA ILE A 432 -19.58 -1.67 -3.97
C ILE A 432 -19.41 -1.57 -2.45
N GLU A 433 -20.38 -0.96 -1.80
CA GLU A 433 -20.70 -1.31 -0.41
C GLU A 433 -21.68 -2.49 -0.42
N LEU A 434 -21.32 -3.57 0.27
CA LEU A 434 -22.16 -4.77 0.32
C LEU A 434 -23.11 -4.70 1.52
N LEU A 435 -24.40 -4.70 1.23
CA LEU A 435 -25.46 -4.71 2.23
C LEU A 435 -26.11 -6.10 2.29
N ALA A 436 -26.08 -6.71 3.47
CA ALA A 436 -26.67 -8.02 3.77
C ALA A 436 -27.94 -7.86 4.61
N GLU A 437 -28.65 -8.97 4.84
CA GLU A 437 -29.91 -9.02 5.60
C GLU A 437 -30.96 -8.02 5.05
N GLY A 438 -31.02 -7.86 3.72
CA GLY A 438 -31.95 -6.95 3.06
C GLY A 438 -31.65 -5.46 3.30
N GLY A 439 -30.40 -5.11 3.59
CA GLY A 439 -29.98 -3.71 3.81
C GLY A 439 -29.64 -3.37 5.27
N ARG A 440 -29.90 -4.27 6.22
CA ARG A 440 -29.74 -4.01 7.66
C ARG A 440 -28.30 -4.11 8.15
N LEU A 441 -27.46 -4.86 7.44
CA LEU A 441 -26.06 -5.10 7.79
C LEU A 441 -25.15 -4.56 6.68
N ASN A 442 -24.32 -3.55 6.96
CA ASN A 442 -23.26 -3.13 6.04
C ASN A 442 -22.00 -3.98 6.31
N VAL A 443 -21.65 -4.83 5.36
CA VAL A 443 -20.52 -5.77 5.48
C VAL A 443 -19.19 -5.02 5.57
N ASN A 444 -19.01 -3.93 4.83
CA ASN A 444 -17.80 -3.12 4.83
C ASN A 444 -17.53 -2.57 6.24
N ASN A 445 -18.54 -1.96 6.86
CA ASN A 445 -18.44 -1.39 8.20
C ASN A 445 -18.17 -2.47 9.27
N GLU A 446 -18.77 -3.65 9.13
CA GLU A 446 -18.56 -4.74 10.08
C GLU A 446 -17.14 -5.31 10.01
N LEU A 447 -16.52 -5.36 8.82
CA LEU A 447 -15.11 -5.74 8.68
C LEU A 447 -14.17 -4.73 9.34
N ILE A 448 -14.45 -3.42 9.21
CA ILE A 448 -13.69 -2.36 9.88
C ILE A 448 -13.86 -2.46 11.39
N ARG A 449 -15.11 -2.56 11.88
CA ARG A 449 -15.43 -2.62 13.31
C ARG A 449 -14.76 -3.78 14.03
N GLN A 450 -14.53 -4.90 13.33
CA GLN A 450 -13.84 -6.07 13.86
C GLN A 450 -12.32 -6.07 13.64
N GLY A 451 -11.75 -5.02 13.03
CA GLY A 451 -10.32 -4.89 12.79
C GLY A 451 -9.77 -5.74 11.64
N PHE A 452 -10.63 -6.38 10.84
CA PHE A 452 -10.21 -7.17 9.67
C PHE A 452 -9.82 -6.31 8.47
N ALA A 453 -10.32 -5.08 8.42
CA ALA A 453 -10.02 -4.08 7.42
C ALA A 453 -9.83 -2.71 8.08
N VAL A 454 -9.17 -1.81 7.36
CA VAL A 454 -9.15 -0.38 7.68
C VAL A 454 -9.88 0.37 6.56
N SER A 455 -10.47 1.52 6.88
CA SER A 455 -11.01 2.39 5.84
C SER A 455 -9.84 2.94 5.03
N CYS A 456 -9.98 2.97 3.71
CA CYS A 456 -9.05 3.62 2.81
C CYS A 456 -9.82 4.47 1.81
N ASP A 457 -9.15 5.48 1.28
CA ASP A 457 -9.68 6.27 0.20
C ASP A 457 -9.66 5.46 -1.12
N GLU A 458 -10.70 5.65 -1.93
CA GLU A 458 -10.77 5.09 -3.27
C GLU A 458 -9.82 5.83 -4.23
N SER A 459 -9.51 5.20 -5.37
CA SER A 459 -8.68 5.85 -6.40
C SER A 459 -9.34 7.11 -6.92
N TYR A 460 -8.55 8.04 -7.44
CA TYR A 460 -9.07 9.22 -8.11
C TYR A 460 -10.11 8.89 -9.20
N ASP A 461 -9.87 7.90 -10.06
CA ASP A 461 -10.82 7.50 -11.12
C ASP A 461 -12.12 6.93 -10.54
N SER A 462 -12.01 6.19 -9.43
CA SER A 462 -13.16 5.66 -8.68
C SER A 462 -13.98 6.80 -8.06
N LYS A 463 -13.31 7.80 -7.47
CA LYS A 463 -13.91 9.02 -6.92
C LYS A 463 -14.56 9.89 -8.01
N LEU A 464 -13.92 10.02 -9.18
CA LEU A 464 -14.45 10.74 -10.34
C LEU A 464 -15.70 10.06 -10.89
N ASN A 465 -15.67 8.73 -11.08
CA ASN A 465 -16.84 7.97 -11.50
C ASN A 465 -17.97 8.06 -10.46
N HIS A 466 -17.64 8.05 -9.17
CA HIS A 466 -18.61 8.27 -8.10
C HIS A 466 -19.28 9.65 -8.19
N ASP A 467 -18.53 10.74 -8.42
CA ASP A 467 -19.10 12.09 -8.61
C ASP A 467 -20.00 12.19 -9.86
N ILE A 468 -19.63 11.51 -10.95
CA ILE A 468 -20.49 11.39 -12.15
C ILE A 468 -21.82 10.69 -11.77
N ARG A 469 -21.78 9.63 -10.96
CA ARG A 469 -22.98 8.90 -10.51
C ARG A 469 -23.86 9.75 -9.59
N GLU A 470 -23.26 10.49 -8.65
CA GLU A 470 -24.00 11.41 -7.76
C GLU A 470 -24.68 12.55 -8.54
N THR A 471 -24.10 12.98 -9.66
CA THR A 471 -24.67 14.01 -10.55
C THR A 471 -25.52 13.45 -11.68
N ALA A 472 -25.67 12.13 -11.79
CA ALA A 472 -26.37 11.50 -12.91
C ALA A 472 -27.85 11.91 -13.01
N VAL A 473 -28.47 12.31 -11.90
CA VAL A 473 -29.86 12.79 -11.85
C VAL A 473 -30.03 14.09 -12.65
N ASP A 474 -28.99 14.92 -12.72
CA ASP A 474 -29.00 16.21 -13.44
C ASP A 474 -28.61 16.05 -14.93
N MET A 475 -28.18 14.87 -15.35
CA MET A 475 -27.73 14.60 -16.72
C MET A 475 -28.89 14.28 -17.66
N ASN A 476 -28.78 14.73 -18.91
CA ASN A 476 -29.71 14.32 -19.95
C ASN A 476 -29.42 12.89 -20.45
N MET A 477 -30.37 12.29 -21.17
CA MET A 477 -30.26 10.90 -21.67
C MET A 477 -29.07 10.70 -22.63
N VAL A 478 -28.63 11.72 -23.35
CA VAL A 478 -27.49 11.63 -24.28
C VAL A 478 -26.18 11.52 -23.49
N GLN A 479 -26.03 12.33 -22.44
CA GLN A 479 -24.87 12.29 -21.54
C GLN A 479 -24.78 10.94 -20.81
N LYS A 480 -25.90 10.45 -20.27
CA LYS A 480 -25.96 9.12 -19.61
C LYS A 480 -25.51 8.00 -20.56
N ARG A 481 -26.03 7.99 -21.79
CA ARG A 481 -25.65 7.01 -22.82
C ARG A 481 -24.17 7.10 -23.20
N ALA A 482 -23.61 8.32 -23.27
CA ALA A 482 -22.19 8.51 -23.56
C ALA A 482 -21.31 7.89 -22.46
N HIS A 483 -21.62 8.15 -21.19
CA HIS A 483 -20.88 7.58 -20.06
C HIS A 483 -21.03 6.05 -19.97
N ASN A 484 -22.25 5.52 -20.17
CA ASN A 484 -22.47 4.07 -20.19
C ASN A 484 -21.68 3.41 -21.33
N ARG A 485 -21.62 4.03 -22.52
CA ARG A 485 -20.83 3.53 -23.65
C ARG A 485 -19.33 3.54 -23.36
N GLU A 486 -18.80 4.64 -22.81
CA GLU A 486 -17.40 4.74 -22.40
C GLU A 486 -17.02 3.68 -21.37
N GLN A 487 -17.90 3.40 -20.41
CA GLN A 487 -17.73 2.35 -19.41
C GLN A 487 -17.60 0.95 -20.05
N LEU A 488 -18.43 0.65 -21.06
CA LEU A 488 -18.38 -0.62 -21.79
C LEU A 488 -17.12 -0.73 -22.66
N GLU A 489 -16.74 0.34 -23.35
CA GLU A 489 -15.51 0.42 -24.15
C GLU A 489 -14.28 0.16 -23.27
N MET A 490 -14.20 0.82 -22.11
CA MET A 490 -13.12 0.61 -21.14
C MET A 490 -13.06 -0.83 -20.61
N ALA A 491 -14.21 -1.46 -20.35
CA ALA A 491 -14.27 -2.86 -19.96
C ALA A 491 -13.80 -3.80 -21.09
N TYR A 492 -14.14 -3.49 -22.36
CA TYR A 492 -13.77 -4.32 -23.50
C TYR A 492 -12.27 -4.30 -23.79
N TYR A 493 -11.63 -3.12 -23.72
CA TYR A 493 -10.20 -2.99 -23.95
C TYR A 493 -9.33 -3.62 -22.86
N GLN A 494 -9.92 -4.04 -21.73
CA GLN A 494 -9.23 -4.93 -20.81
C GLN A 494 -9.14 -6.38 -21.30
N LEU A 495 -10.01 -6.79 -22.22
CA LEU A 495 -10.27 -8.20 -22.53
C LEU A 495 -9.68 -8.66 -23.87
N ASN A 496 -9.29 -7.74 -24.76
CA ASN A 496 -8.87 -8.06 -26.12
C ASN A 496 -7.58 -7.33 -26.51
N GLU A 497 -6.67 -8.04 -27.17
CA GLU A 497 -5.34 -7.54 -27.56
C GLU A 497 -5.09 -7.74 -29.06
N ILE A 498 -4.28 -6.84 -29.64
CA ILE A 498 -3.81 -6.95 -31.03
C ILE A 498 -2.52 -7.78 -31.06
N GLU A 499 -2.42 -8.72 -32.01
CA GLU A 499 -1.20 -9.49 -32.21
C GLU A 499 -0.03 -8.59 -32.66
N PRO A 500 1.18 -8.76 -32.09
CA PRO A 500 2.32 -7.94 -32.46
C PRO A 500 2.85 -8.27 -33.85
N PRO A 501 3.41 -7.26 -34.56
CA PRO A 501 3.99 -7.46 -35.88
C PRO A 501 5.18 -8.43 -35.85
N SER A 502 5.37 -9.14 -36.96
CA SER A 502 6.48 -10.06 -37.16
C SER A 502 7.81 -9.29 -37.24
N THR A 503 8.80 -9.68 -36.44
CA THR A 503 10.13 -9.03 -36.44
C THR A 503 10.86 -9.13 -37.78
N LYS A 504 10.49 -10.08 -38.64
CA LYS A 504 11.06 -10.23 -39.98
C LYS A 504 10.58 -9.16 -40.96
N GLU A 505 9.48 -8.50 -40.66
CA GLU A 505 8.85 -7.50 -41.53
C GLU A 505 9.22 -6.07 -41.14
N CYS A 506 9.90 -5.90 -40.01
CA CYS A 506 10.39 -4.62 -39.50
C CYS A 506 11.70 -4.21 -40.19
N ASP A 507 11.86 -2.92 -40.49
CA ASP A 507 13.04 -2.36 -41.17
C ASP A 507 13.88 -1.39 -40.30
N SER A 508 13.35 -1.02 -39.13
CA SER A 508 13.93 -0.05 -38.22
C SER A 508 13.60 -0.39 -36.75
N ASP A 509 14.20 0.31 -35.78
CA ASP A 509 13.91 0.13 -34.36
C ASP A 509 13.90 1.46 -33.59
N VAL A 510 13.16 1.51 -32.48
CA VAL A 510 13.12 2.65 -31.56
C VAL A 510 13.44 2.20 -30.13
N CYS A 511 14.25 3.01 -29.42
CA CYS A 511 14.51 2.84 -27.99
C CYS A 511 13.64 3.79 -27.17
N LEU A 512 12.73 3.23 -26.39
CA LEU A 512 11.82 3.97 -25.53
C LEU A 512 12.50 4.36 -24.22
N LYS A 513 12.20 5.57 -23.72
CA LYS A 513 12.74 6.08 -22.46
C LYS A 513 11.79 5.77 -21.30
N GLY A 514 12.32 5.25 -20.20
CA GLY A 514 11.55 4.92 -18.99
C GLY A 514 11.77 3.46 -18.58
N PRO A 515 10.81 2.81 -17.91
CA PRO A 515 9.52 3.36 -17.44
C PRO A 515 9.63 4.38 -16.29
N TYR A 516 8.75 5.37 -16.27
CA TYR A 516 8.64 6.40 -15.25
C TYR A 516 7.36 6.25 -14.44
N SER A 517 7.42 6.49 -13.12
CA SER A 517 6.23 6.61 -12.28
C SER A 517 6.11 8.04 -11.75
N PRO A 518 4.91 8.67 -11.80
CA PRO A 518 4.69 9.95 -11.13
C PRO A 518 4.74 9.84 -9.60
N LEU A 519 4.67 8.62 -9.05
CA LEU A 519 4.73 8.36 -7.61
C LEU A 519 6.16 8.29 -7.07
N GLU A 520 7.19 8.49 -7.90
CA GLU A 520 8.58 8.53 -7.42
C GLU A 520 8.78 9.64 -6.38
N THR A 521 9.43 9.30 -5.27
CA THR A 521 9.67 10.22 -4.15
C THR A 521 11.15 10.27 -3.78
N THR A 522 11.48 11.24 -2.95
CA THR A 522 12.77 11.37 -2.28
C THR A 522 12.59 11.32 -0.78
N VAL A 523 13.69 11.14 -0.06
CA VAL A 523 13.72 11.33 1.39
C VAL A 523 14.46 12.62 1.73
N HIS A 524 14.03 13.21 2.84
CA HIS A 524 14.57 14.43 3.40
C HIS A 524 15.19 14.15 4.76
N ASN A 525 16.11 15.02 5.14
CA ASN A 525 16.86 14.89 6.37
C ASN A 525 16.17 15.66 7.51
N LEU A 526 16.12 15.06 8.70
CA LEU A 526 15.55 15.65 9.91
C LEU A 526 16.60 16.39 10.76
N MET A 527 17.89 16.23 10.45
CA MET A 527 19.00 16.82 11.23
C MET A 527 19.37 18.21 10.73
N PHE A 528 19.62 19.16 11.64
CA PHE A 528 19.93 20.56 11.29
C PHE A 528 21.12 20.69 10.33
N ALA A 529 22.25 20.07 10.68
CA ALA A 529 23.53 20.28 10.00
C ALA A 529 23.55 19.84 8.53
N SER A 530 22.58 19.04 8.10
CA SER A 530 22.54 18.46 6.76
C SER A 530 21.15 18.50 6.13
N ARG A 531 20.27 19.39 6.63
CA ARG A 531 18.89 19.56 6.14
C ARG A 531 18.80 19.96 4.67
N ASP A 532 19.77 20.73 4.19
CA ASP A 532 19.81 21.26 2.82
C ASP A 532 20.55 20.33 1.83
N LEU A 533 21.15 19.23 2.33
CA LEU A 533 21.88 18.30 1.48
C LEU A 533 20.93 17.31 0.80
N PRO A 534 21.05 17.10 -0.52
CA PRO A 534 20.28 16.06 -1.20
C PRO A 534 20.65 14.68 -0.67
N VAL A 535 19.63 13.84 -0.47
CA VAL A 535 19.78 12.48 0.04
C VAL A 535 19.49 11.47 -1.06
N THR A 536 20.31 10.43 -1.15
CA THR A 536 20.11 9.32 -2.09
C THR A 536 20.28 7.99 -1.41
N ILE A 537 19.53 6.98 -1.86
CA ILE A 537 19.62 5.62 -1.31
C ILE A 537 20.55 4.79 -2.19
N GLU A 538 21.35 3.94 -1.56
CA GLU A 538 22.24 3.02 -2.27
C GLU A 538 21.46 2.16 -3.27
N TRP A 539 21.96 2.09 -4.52
CA TRP A 539 21.25 1.47 -5.64
C TRP A 539 20.94 -0.03 -5.45
N ASN A 540 21.62 -0.73 -4.55
CA ASN A 540 21.41 -2.14 -4.25
C ASN A 540 20.49 -2.35 -3.02
N SER A 541 20.01 -1.28 -2.39
CA SER A 541 19.05 -1.34 -1.28
C SER A 541 17.69 -1.80 -1.78
N VAL A 542 16.93 -2.49 -0.92
CA VAL A 542 15.51 -2.81 -1.20
C VAL A 542 14.68 -1.55 -1.43
N ASN A 543 15.02 -0.45 -0.74
CA ASN A 543 14.35 0.85 -0.87
C ASN A 543 15.04 1.78 -1.89
N SER A 544 15.85 1.24 -2.81
CA SER A 544 16.47 2.05 -3.89
C SER A 544 15.46 2.59 -4.91
N VAL A 545 14.26 2.02 -4.93
CA VAL A 545 13.08 2.57 -5.60
C VAL A 545 12.10 2.97 -4.49
N LEU A 546 11.89 4.28 -4.33
CA LEU A 546 10.92 4.82 -3.40
C LEU A 546 9.73 5.38 -4.17
N LEU A 547 8.57 4.80 -3.91
CA LEU A 547 7.29 5.23 -4.45
C LEU A 547 6.39 5.64 -3.29
N ASP A 548 5.56 6.63 -3.56
CA ASP A 548 4.45 7.01 -2.71
C ASP A 548 3.39 5.90 -2.79
N THR A 549 3.22 5.17 -1.69
CA THR A 549 2.32 4.01 -1.67
C THR A 549 0.87 4.38 -1.36
N ASP A 550 0.65 5.61 -0.92
CA ASP A 550 -0.62 6.10 -0.40
C ASP A 550 -0.82 7.56 -0.90
N PRO A 551 -0.80 7.81 -2.23
CA PRO A 551 -0.81 9.16 -2.80
C PRO A 551 -2.07 9.98 -2.50
N GLN A 552 -3.13 9.30 -2.05
CA GLN A 552 -4.37 9.90 -1.59
C GLN A 552 -4.28 10.47 -0.16
N GLU A 553 -3.20 10.15 0.57
CA GLU A 553 -2.96 10.58 1.94
C GLU A 553 -1.78 11.55 2.03
N ARG A 554 -1.90 12.49 2.97
CA ARG A 554 -0.78 13.29 3.44
C ARG A 554 -0.13 12.55 4.60
N TYR A 555 1.18 12.37 4.55
CA TYR A 555 1.90 11.63 5.58
C TYR A 555 3.39 11.98 5.62
N GLU A 556 4.00 11.69 6.76
CA GLU A 556 5.45 11.60 6.93
C GLU A 556 5.83 10.17 7.29
N ARG A 557 6.56 9.49 6.41
CA ARG A 557 6.99 8.11 6.62
C ARG A 557 8.47 8.08 6.95
N LEU A 558 8.79 7.55 8.13
CA LEU A 558 10.15 7.44 8.63
C LEU A 558 10.95 6.39 7.82
N LEU A 559 12.18 6.74 7.48
CA LEU A 559 13.21 5.87 6.94
C LEU A 559 14.44 5.92 7.85
N VAL A 560 14.91 4.75 8.25
CA VAL A 560 16.10 4.59 9.09
C VAL A 560 17.26 4.10 8.23
N ALA A 561 18.40 4.77 8.28
CA ALA A 561 19.63 4.31 7.66
C ALA A 561 20.50 3.58 8.69
N GLY A 562 21.14 2.48 8.29
CA GLY A 562 22.13 1.81 9.15
C GLY A 562 23.54 2.39 9.01
N ASP A 563 23.78 3.12 7.92
CA ASP A 563 25.01 3.87 7.65
C ASP A 563 24.72 5.04 6.70
N VAL A 564 25.36 6.19 6.95
CA VAL A 564 25.23 7.41 6.15
C VAL A 564 26.61 7.80 5.63
N GLY A 565 26.81 7.69 4.32
CA GLY A 565 28.01 8.17 3.65
C GLY A 565 27.82 9.54 3.02
N SER A 566 28.88 10.33 2.91
CA SER A 566 28.92 11.53 2.07
C SER A 566 29.79 11.30 0.83
N ASN A 567 29.56 12.04 -0.25
CA ASN A 567 30.54 12.12 -1.33
C ASN A 567 31.80 12.90 -0.90
N GLU A 568 32.86 12.86 -1.71
CA GLU A 568 34.15 13.52 -1.42
C GLU A 568 33.98 15.04 -1.20
N GLN A 569 33.05 15.66 -1.92
CA GLN A 569 32.74 17.09 -1.82
C GLN A 569 31.75 17.44 -0.69
N ARG A 570 31.27 16.45 0.09
CA ARG A 570 30.22 16.58 1.13
C ARG A 570 28.93 17.29 0.67
N SER A 571 28.63 17.25 -0.62
CA SER A 571 27.46 17.87 -1.23
C SER A 571 26.25 16.93 -1.36
N ARG A 572 26.38 15.64 -1.04
CA ARG A 572 25.28 14.68 -1.11
C ARG A 572 25.44 13.55 -0.10
N LEU A 573 24.33 13.15 0.52
CA LEU A 573 24.27 12.00 1.42
C LEU A 573 23.84 10.72 0.68
N THR A 574 24.45 9.60 1.03
CA THR A 574 24.13 8.25 0.54
C THR A 574 23.77 7.36 1.70
N LEU A 575 22.50 6.94 1.76
CA LEU A 575 21.98 6.05 2.79
C LEU A 575 22.21 4.59 2.42
N ARG A 576 22.72 3.81 3.37
CA ARG A 576 22.94 2.36 3.23
C ARG A 576 22.17 1.61 4.30
N HIS A 577 21.87 0.34 4.01
CA HIS A 577 21.18 -0.57 4.92
C HIS A 577 19.85 -0.01 5.43
N THR A 578 19.04 0.48 4.50
CA THR A 578 17.85 1.26 4.84
C THR A 578 16.70 0.38 5.29
N THR A 579 15.87 0.93 6.18
CA THR A 579 14.63 0.34 6.67
C THR A 579 13.53 1.38 6.58
N LEU A 580 12.54 1.14 5.72
CA LEU A 580 11.36 2.00 5.61
C LEU A 580 10.32 1.56 6.64
N MET A 581 9.91 2.49 7.50
CA MET A 581 8.91 2.24 8.54
C MET A 581 7.50 2.20 7.93
N PRO A 582 6.54 1.49 8.54
CA PRO A 582 5.15 1.52 8.06
C PRO A 582 4.57 2.94 8.17
N ASN A 583 3.60 3.28 7.31
CA ASN A 583 2.84 4.52 7.45
C ASN A 583 1.80 4.36 8.58
N ILE A 584 2.24 4.61 9.81
CA ILE A 584 1.36 4.72 10.98
C ILE A 584 1.42 6.19 11.41
N PRO A 585 0.28 6.91 11.50
CA PRO A 585 0.29 8.31 11.95
C PRO A 585 0.94 8.44 13.34
N GLY A 586 1.75 9.46 13.57
CA GLY A 586 2.53 9.60 14.82
C GLY A 586 3.83 8.80 14.86
N LEU A 587 4.07 7.85 13.95
CA LEU A 587 5.20 6.92 14.10
C LEU A 587 6.58 7.59 14.09
N PRO A 588 6.89 8.56 13.21
CA PRO A 588 8.17 9.27 13.27
C PRO A 588 8.43 9.89 14.66
N ALA A 589 7.43 10.59 15.20
CA ALA A 589 7.49 11.19 16.54
C ALA A 589 7.61 10.13 17.64
N ILE A 590 6.80 9.07 17.59
CA ILE A 590 6.85 7.96 18.57
C ILE A 590 8.25 7.36 18.63
N ILE A 591 8.83 7.03 17.48
CA ILE A 591 10.13 6.36 17.41
C ILE A 591 11.23 7.28 17.93
N ALA A 592 11.23 8.55 17.52
CA ALA A 592 12.23 9.48 18.00
C ALA A 592 12.10 9.79 19.49
N LEU A 593 10.88 10.03 19.98
CA LEU A 593 10.63 10.25 21.41
C LEU A 593 10.84 9.00 22.25
N LEU A 594 10.82 7.81 21.68
CA LEU A 594 11.15 6.58 22.41
C LEU A 594 12.66 6.43 22.64
N PHE A 595 13.47 6.82 21.66
CA PHE A 595 14.93 6.57 21.66
C PHE A 595 15.80 7.83 21.82
N CYS A 596 15.21 9.04 21.88
CA CYS A 596 15.98 10.24 22.15
C CYS A 596 16.40 10.31 23.62
N PRO A 597 17.66 10.70 23.91
CA PRO A 597 18.09 11.00 25.27
C PRO A 597 17.26 12.16 25.86
N VAL A 598 17.24 13.30 25.17
CA VAL A 598 16.50 14.50 25.60
C VAL A 598 15.55 14.94 24.50
N ALA A 599 14.35 15.39 24.87
CA ALA A 599 13.42 16.05 23.97
C ALA A 599 12.74 17.25 24.61
N GLU A 600 12.50 18.28 23.80
CA GLU A 600 11.73 19.47 24.14
C GLU A 600 10.49 19.54 23.24
N LEU A 601 9.30 19.36 23.84
CA LEU A 601 8.02 19.40 23.15
C LEU A 601 7.55 20.84 22.95
N ARG A 602 6.96 21.13 21.78
CA ARG A 602 6.42 22.46 21.47
C ARG A 602 4.95 22.40 21.07
N ARG A 603 4.19 23.40 21.53
CA ARG A 603 2.77 23.58 21.26
C ARG A 603 2.52 24.56 20.11
N ASN A 604 1.32 24.50 19.54
CA ASN A 604 0.85 25.55 18.63
C ASN A 604 0.62 26.89 19.36
N ALA A 605 0.40 27.95 18.59
CA ALA A 605 0.18 29.29 19.13
C ALA A 605 -1.02 29.40 20.09
N LEU A 606 -2.02 28.54 19.94
CA LEU A 606 -3.21 28.47 20.81
C LEU A 606 -2.99 27.61 22.06
N GLY A 607 -1.86 26.90 22.17
CA GLY A 607 -1.58 25.97 23.27
C GLY A 607 -2.47 24.73 23.28
N THR A 608 -3.23 24.45 22.22
CA THR A 608 -4.26 23.38 22.19
C THR A 608 -3.72 22.02 21.80
N ARG A 609 -2.54 21.96 21.18
CA ARG A 609 -1.88 20.71 20.79
C ARG A 609 -0.38 20.86 20.67
N TYR A 610 0.31 19.72 20.79
CA TYR A 610 1.71 19.59 20.37
C TYR A 610 1.82 19.56 18.85
N VAL A 611 2.91 20.14 18.34
CA VAL A 611 3.14 20.27 16.89
C VAL A 611 4.52 19.80 16.45
N CYS A 612 5.54 19.88 17.32
CA CYS A 612 6.86 19.33 17.02
C CYS A 612 7.66 19.03 18.31
N ALA A 613 8.71 18.24 18.19
CA ALA A 613 9.72 18.01 19.22
C ALA A 613 11.14 18.27 18.67
N LEU A 614 11.98 18.93 19.46
CA LEU A 614 13.42 18.92 19.25
C LEU A 614 14.01 17.78 20.08
N CYS A 615 14.68 16.84 19.43
CA CYS A 615 15.22 15.62 20.03
C CYS A 615 16.74 15.57 19.83
N GLY A 616 17.50 15.19 20.85
CA GLY A 616 18.96 15.07 20.74
C GLY A 616 19.64 14.76 22.06
N LEU A 617 20.90 15.18 22.19
CA LEU A 617 21.65 15.09 23.46
C LEU A 617 21.29 16.22 24.45
N GLY A 618 20.46 17.17 24.03
CA GLY A 618 20.07 18.32 24.82
C GLY A 618 21.09 19.45 24.75
N SER A 619 21.10 20.28 25.79
CA SER A 619 21.89 21.50 25.83
C SER A 619 22.52 21.77 27.19
N THR A 620 23.45 22.72 27.20
CA THR A 620 23.94 23.36 28.42
C THR A 620 22.82 24.16 29.11
N GLU A 621 23.05 24.61 30.34
CA GLU A 621 22.13 25.52 31.05
C GLU A 621 21.87 26.83 30.28
N SER A 622 22.84 27.28 29.46
CA SER A 622 22.71 28.44 28.58
C SER A 622 21.97 28.17 27.26
N GLY A 623 21.46 26.95 27.06
CA GLY A 623 20.72 26.55 25.85
C GLY A 623 21.60 26.22 24.63
N GLN A 624 22.92 26.07 24.80
CA GLN A 624 23.81 25.67 23.70
C GLN A 624 23.74 24.15 23.48
N PRO A 625 23.48 23.67 22.25
CA PRO A 625 23.37 22.24 21.96
C PRO A 625 24.69 21.51 22.20
N TYR A 626 24.64 20.30 22.78
CA TYR A 626 25.84 19.48 22.96
C TYR A 626 26.38 18.90 21.65
N LEU A 627 25.48 18.54 20.72
CA LEU A 627 25.84 17.91 19.45
C LEU A 627 24.83 18.28 18.34
N PRO A 628 24.90 19.53 17.84
CA PRO A 628 23.89 20.08 16.93
C PRO A 628 23.75 19.31 15.60
N GLU A 629 24.77 18.57 15.17
CA GLU A 629 24.70 17.72 13.99
C GLU A 629 23.75 16.53 14.11
N HIS A 630 23.40 16.16 15.34
CA HIS A 630 22.52 15.03 15.67
C HIS A 630 21.17 15.47 16.24
N ASP A 631 20.95 16.77 16.38
CA ASP A 631 19.66 17.30 16.80
C ASP A 631 18.64 17.12 15.67
N LEU A 632 17.54 16.46 16.01
CA LEU A 632 16.42 16.11 15.14
C LEU A 632 15.23 17.00 15.46
N LEU A 633 14.65 17.64 14.45
CA LEU A 633 13.35 18.29 14.57
C LEU A 633 12.30 17.39 13.92
N ILE A 634 11.27 17.02 14.68
CA ILE A 634 10.24 16.08 14.23
C ILE A 634 8.86 16.66 14.52
N ASP A 635 7.98 16.57 13.52
CA ASP A 635 6.60 16.99 13.66
C ASP A 635 5.79 15.99 14.49
N ILE A 636 4.89 16.51 15.31
CA ILE A 636 3.97 15.74 16.15
C ILE A 636 2.58 15.89 15.55
N ASP A 637 2.15 14.84 14.85
CA ASP A 637 0.86 14.75 14.18
C ASP A 637 -0.21 14.01 15.02
N ALA A 638 0.10 13.60 16.26
CA ALA A 638 -0.81 12.83 17.10
C ALA A 638 -0.60 13.03 18.62
N ASP A 639 -1.57 12.60 19.43
CA ASP A 639 -1.43 12.56 20.89
C ASP A 639 -0.61 11.34 21.32
N LEU A 640 0.49 11.60 22.06
CA LEU A 640 1.51 10.62 22.40
C LEU A 640 1.58 10.41 23.92
N ASP A 641 1.56 9.14 24.33
CA ASP A 641 1.83 8.72 25.71
C ASP A 641 2.96 7.68 25.68
N ILE A 642 4.18 8.12 25.98
CA ILE A 642 5.43 7.36 25.76
C ILE A 642 6.21 7.15 27.08
N ASN A 643 5.91 7.96 28.10
CA ASN A 643 6.67 8.02 29.34
C ASN A 643 6.73 6.68 30.08
N HIS A 644 5.64 5.92 30.09
CA HIS A 644 5.63 4.61 30.74
C HIS A 644 6.62 3.63 30.09
N ILE A 645 6.68 3.60 28.75
CA ILE A 645 7.62 2.73 28.03
C ILE A 645 9.07 3.17 28.29
N ARG A 646 9.35 4.48 28.27
CA ARG A 646 10.69 5.03 28.59
C ARG A 646 11.13 4.64 30.00
N HIS A 647 10.25 4.81 30.99
CA HIS A 647 10.51 4.40 32.36
C HIS A 647 10.83 2.91 32.47
N LEU A 648 10.02 2.04 31.85
CA LEU A 648 10.26 0.59 31.88
C LEU A 648 11.57 0.19 31.18
N MET A 649 11.96 0.87 30.10
CA MET A 649 13.24 0.66 29.43
C MET A 649 14.42 1.06 30.35
N ASP A 650 14.34 2.21 31.00
CA ASP A 650 15.35 2.68 31.92
C ASP A 650 15.45 1.82 33.17
N TYR A 651 14.31 1.41 33.74
CA TYR A 651 14.25 0.51 34.88
C TYR A 651 15.00 -0.81 34.64
N MET A 652 14.92 -1.36 33.43
CA MET A 652 15.66 -2.58 33.05
C MET A 652 17.17 -2.36 32.98
N MET A 653 17.61 -1.14 32.66
CA MET A 653 19.01 -0.77 32.48
C MET A 653 19.63 -0.09 33.71
N PHE A 654 18.81 0.25 34.70
CA PHE A 654 19.23 0.99 35.88
C PHE A 654 20.20 0.18 36.76
N CYS A 655 21.27 0.86 37.19
CA CYS A 655 22.27 0.36 38.11
C CYS A 655 22.33 1.29 39.32
N TYR A 656 22.36 0.74 40.54
CA TYR A 656 22.60 1.54 41.74
C TYR A 656 24.06 1.99 41.81
N ASP A 657 24.33 3.04 42.60
CA ASP A 657 25.70 3.55 42.78
C ASP A 657 26.68 2.44 43.17
N GLY A 658 27.78 2.33 42.40
CA GLY A 658 28.80 1.31 42.57
C GLY A 658 28.52 -0.03 41.89
N GLN A 659 27.39 -0.19 41.20
CA GLN A 659 27.10 -1.38 40.38
C GLN A 659 27.49 -1.15 38.92
N GLU A 660 28.22 -2.11 38.33
CA GLU A 660 28.53 -2.12 36.90
C GLU A 660 27.41 -2.74 36.05
N GLN A 661 26.49 -3.49 36.67
CA GLN A 661 25.39 -4.20 36.00
C GLN A 661 24.10 -4.16 36.83
N PRO A 662 22.91 -4.18 36.19
CA PRO A 662 21.63 -4.14 36.91
C PRO A 662 21.45 -5.34 37.84
N THR A 663 20.95 -5.12 39.07
CA THR A 663 20.72 -6.20 40.05
C THR A 663 19.77 -7.28 39.53
N ALA A 664 20.12 -8.55 39.76
CA ALA A 664 19.31 -9.72 39.39
C ALA A 664 18.20 -10.08 40.41
N GLU A 665 18.26 -9.54 41.63
CA GLU A 665 17.36 -9.86 42.75
C GLU A 665 16.02 -9.09 42.72
N ASP A 666 15.65 -8.55 41.56
CA ASP A 666 14.43 -7.76 41.38
C ASP A 666 13.26 -8.64 40.91
N THR A 667 12.21 -8.73 41.72
CA THR A 667 11.02 -9.54 41.44
C THR A 667 10.11 -8.97 40.34
N PHE A 668 10.25 -7.68 40.02
CA PHE A 668 9.46 -6.99 39.01
C PHE A 668 10.10 -7.05 37.62
N LYS A 669 11.44 -7.00 37.51
CA LYS A 669 12.16 -7.08 36.22
C LYS A 669 11.70 -8.20 35.28
N PRO A 670 11.36 -9.43 35.74
CA PRO A 670 10.84 -10.47 34.86
C PRO A 670 9.51 -10.13 34.16
N GLN A 671 8.71 -9.23 34.73
CA GLN A 671 7.41 -8.81 34.19
C GLN A 671 7.53 -7.66 33.18
N VAL A 672 8.56 -6.84 33.30
CA VAL A 672 8.77 -5.62 32.49
C VAL A 672 8.72 -5.87 30.98
N PRO A 673 9.35 -6.91 30.40
CA PRO A 673 9.26 -7.17 28.96
C PRO A 673 7.83 -7.40 28.44
N GLN A 674 6.95 -7.98 29.27
CA GLN A 674 5.54 -8.18 28.91
C GLN A 674 4.76 -6.86 28.93
N LEU A 675 5.05 -5.97 29.89
CA LEU A 675 4.47 -4.64 29.98
C LEU A 675 4.91 -3.76 28.80
N ILE A 676 6.22 -3.70 28.51
CA ILE A 676 6.75 -2.98 27.34
C ILE A 676 6.07 -3.47 26.07
N ARG A 677 5.90 -4.79 25.90
CA ARG A 677 5.19 -5.34 24.74
C ARG A 677 3.74 -4.85 24.68
N LYS A 678 3.00 -4.97 25.78
CA LYS A 678 1.58 -4.57 25.85
C LYS A 678 1.43 -3.10 25.48
N ASP A 679 2.25 -2.24 26.08
CA ASP A 679 2.12 -0.79 25.94
C ASP A 679 2.63 -0.32 24.58
N LEU A 680 3.71 -0.90 24.07
CA LEU A 680 4.19 -0.63 22.71
C LEU A 680 3.14 -1.03 21.66
N LEU A 681 2.51 -2.20 21.81
CA LEU A 681 1.45 -2.62 20.89
C LEU A 681 0.21 -1.72 21.02
N ALA A 682 -0.22 -1.38 22.24
CA ALA A 682 -1.32 -0.44 22.45
C ALA A 682 -1.01 0.92 21.81
N LEU A 683 0.22 1.41 21.94
CA LEU A 683 0.68 2.63 21.31
C LEU A 683 0.68 2.51 19.79
N LEU A 684 1.26 1.47 19.20
CA LEU A 684 1.35 1.34 17.73
C LEU A 684 0.01 1.03 17.05
N THR A 685 -0.94 0.43 17.78
CA THR A 685 -2.27 0.07 17.24
C THR A 685 -3.34 1.13 17.48
N LYS A 686 -3.06 2.17 18.28
CA LYS A 686 -3.97 3.28 18.53
C LYS A 686 -4.31 4.00 17.22
N ARG A 687 -5.60 4.05 16.86
CA ARG A 687 -6.10 4.89 15.75
C ARG A 687 -5.82 6.34 16.10
N ARG A 688 -5.16 7.06 15.20
CA ARG A 688 -4.79 8.47 15.33
C ARG A 688 -5.33 9.24 14.14
N ARG A 689 -5.70 10.49 14.38
CA ARG A 689 -6.11 11.43 13.33
C ARG A 689 -4.86 12.14 12.83
N HIS A 690 -4.72 12.26 11.51
CA HIS A 690 -3.65 13.07 10.92
C HIS A 690 -3.85 14.54 11.30
N ARG A 691 -2.77 15.22 11.69
CA ARG A 691 -2.76 16.64 12.02
C ARG A 691 -1.77 17.36 11.11
N GLU A 692 -2.22 18.47 10.55
CA GLU A 692 -1.39 19.35 9.75
C GLU A 692 -0.21 19.91 10.56
N PRO A 693 1.03 19.86 10.03
CA PRO A 693 2.17 20.54 10.63
C PRO A 693 1.90 22.05 10.79
N GLU A 694 2.32 22.61 11.92
CA GLU A 694 2.24 24.04 12.18
C GLU A 694 3.63 24.61 12.43
N TYR A 695 3.87 25.82 11.91
CA TYR A 695 5.12 26.52 12.15
C TYR A 695 5.18 27.05 13.59
N VAL A 696 6.29 26.76 14.26
CA VAL A 696 6.64 27.34 15.55
C VAL A 696 7.94 28.13 15.40
N SER A 697 8.01 29.29 16.03
CA SER A 697 9.24 30.08 16.08
C SER A 697 10.30 29.38 16.94
N ARG A 698 11.59 29.55 16.63
CA ARG A 698 12.73 29.04 17.43
C ARG A 698 12.73 27.52 17.62
N THR A 699 12.29 26.77 16.61
CA THR A 699 12.22 25.30 16.64
C THR A 699 13.57 24.58 16.75
N TRP A 700 14.67 25.28 16.56
CA TRP A 700 16.02 24.72 16.66
C TRP A 700 16.79 25.21 17.89
N GLU A 701 16.15 26.01 18.75
CA GLU A 701 16.74 26.49 19.99
C GLU A 701 16.29 25.58 21.14
N TRP A 702 17.25 25.05 21.89
CA TRP A 702 16.99 24.37 23.15
C TRP A 702 16.66 25.38 24.25
N ARG A 703 15.92 24.94 25.27
CA ARG A 703 15.39 25.78 26.36
C ARG A 703 14.57 26.95 25.83
N SER A 704 13.83 26.72 24.74
CA SER A 704 12.91 27.70 24.16
C SER A 704 11.61 27.85 24.96
N VAL A 705 11.28 26.82 25.74
CA VAL A 705 10.16 26.77 26.68
C VAL A 705 10.64 27.09 28.09
N ALA A 706 9.93 27.98 28.79
CA ALA A 706 10.25 28.31 30.18
C ALA A 706 9.93 27.12 31.12
N GLU A 707 10.82 26.83 32.09
CA GLU A 707 10.63 25.71 33.04
C GLU A 707 9.33 25.82 33.84
N SER A 708 8.83 27.04 34.11
CA SER A 708 7.54 27.29 34.77
C SER A 708 6.31 26.84 33.96
N GLU A 709 6.46 26.61 32.66
CA GLU A 709 5.38 26.11 31.80
C GLU A 709 5.36 24.58 31.68
N LEU A 710 6.38 23.91 32.20
CA LEU A 710 6.48 22.45 32.18
C LEU A 710 5.67 21.87 33.34
N LEU A 711 4.93 20.80 33.06
CA LEU A 711 4.22 20.04 34.07
C LEU A 711 5.22 19.25 34.93
N GLU A 712 4.99 19.25 36.23
CA GLU A 712 5.75 18.41 37.16
C GLU A 712 5.42 16.93 36.93
N ILE A 713 6.45 16.09 36.97
CA ILE A 713 6.30 14.64 36.90
C ILE A 713 5.84 14.15 38.28
N SER A 714 4.61 13.65 38.35
CA SER A 714 3.92 13.33 39.61
C SER A 714 4.33 12.00 40.26
N VAL A 715 5.36 11.30 39.74
CA VAL A 715 5.77 9.98 40.23
C VAL A 715 7.28 9.98 40.55
N PRO A 716 7.68 10.42 41.77
CA PRO A 716 9.09 10.58 42.16
C PRO A 716 9.93 9.30 42.01
N ASP A 717 9.34 8.13 42.30
CA ASP A 717 10.04 6.84 42.20
C ASP A 717 10.40 6.49 40.75
N MET A 718 9.57 6.91 39.78
CA MET A 718 9.88 6.73 38.37
C MET A 718 11.04 7.62 37.91
N MET A 719 11.22 8.79 38.54
CA MET A 719 12.29 9.73 38.19
C MET A 719 13.66 9.23 38.65
N GLN A 720 13.73 8.50 39.77
CA GLN A 720 15.01 7.99 40.30
C GLN A 720 15.69 7.02 39.33
N CYS A 721 14.89 6.21 38.63
CA CYS A 721 15.42 5.21 37.69
C CYS A 721 15.58 5.74 36.25
N ALA A 722 14.98 6.90 35.91
CA ALA A 722 14.92 7.43 34.54
C ALA A 722 16.16 8.26 34.16
N VAL A 723 17.32 7.59 34.04
CA VAL A 723 18.64 8.23 33.84
C VAL A 723 19.03 8.36 32.36
N LEU A 724 18.79 7.33 31.53
CA LEU A 724 19.24 7.29 30.13
C LEU A 724 18.19 7.86 29.18
N TYR A 725 16.93 7.59 29.48
CA TYR A 725 15.75 8.10 28.79
C TYR A 725 14.85 8.83 29.80
N PRO A 726 15.25 10.05 30.26
CA PRO A 726 14.44 10.89 31.13
C PRO A 726 12.99 10.97 30.67
N LEU A 727 12.08 11.00 31.64
CA LEU A 727 10.66 11.21 31.39
C LEU A 727 10.46 12.57 30.70
N LEU A 728 9.62 12.57 29.66
CA LEU A 728 9.26 13.80 28.96
C LEU A 728 8.41 14.65 29.91
N ALA A 729 8.78 15.93 30.06
CA ALA A 729 8.03 16.93 30.81
C ALA A 729 7.19 17.76 29.84
N PRO A 730 5.89 17.46 29.69
CA PRO A 730 4.99 18.14 28.75
C PRO A 730 4.57 19.51 29.27
N GLN A 731 4.23 20.43 28.37
CA GLN A 731 3.49 21.65 28.70
C GLN A 731 1.97 21.34 28.84
N GLU A 732 1.22 22.09 29.66
CA GLU A 732 -0.24 21.89 29.76
C GLU A 732 -0.95 22.23 28.44
N LEU A 733 -1.86 21.39 27.94
CA LEU A 733 -2.66 21.75 26.75
C LEU A 733 -3.94 22.49 27.14
N LEU A 734 -4.26 23.56 26.42
CA LEU A 734 -5.48 24.33 26.58
C LEU A 734 -6.63 23.69 25.77
N PRO A 735 -7.85 23.62 26.30
CA PRO A 735 -8.99 23.09 25.55
C PRO A 735 -9.33 24.01 24.36
N VAL A 736 -9.71 23.43 23.23
CA VAL A 736 -10.25 24.21 22.10
C VAL A 736 -11.55 24.88 22.53
N THR A 737 -11.69 26.18 22.29
CA THR A 737 -12.89 26.92 22.69
C THR A 737 -14.12 26.42 21.93
N ARG A 738 -15.24 26.24 22.65
CA ARG A 738 -16.51 25.78 22.06
C ARG A 738 -16.97 26.67 20.91
N ASP A 739 -16.81 27.98 21.04
CA ASP A 739 -17.21 28.96 20.02
C ASP A 739 -16.44 28.76 18.72
N HIS A 740 -15.14 28.43 18.80
CA HIS A 740 -14.33 28.14 17.63
C HIS A 740 -14.78 26.87 16.91
N LEU A 741 -15.05 25.78 17.66
CA LEU A 741 -15.58 24.54 17.09
C LEU A 741 -16.97 24.75 16.46
N LEU A 742 -17.85 25.53 17.08
CA LEU A 742 -19.15 25.87 16.52
C LEU A 742 -19.03 26.69 15.23
N GLN A 743 -18.08 27.63 15.17
CA GLN A 743 -17.81 28.41 13.97
C GLN A 743 -17.29 27.52 12.83
N LEU A 744 -16.33 26.63 13.11
CA LEU A 744 -15.82 25.68 12.12
C LEU A 744 -16.92 24.74 11.61
N LYS A 745 -17.79 24.26 12.49
CA LYS A 745 -18.95 23.46 12.10
C LYS A 745 -19.88 24.23 11.16
N LYS A 746 -20.22 25.47 11.51
CA LYS A 746 -21.07 26.33 10.68
C LYS A 746 -20.45 26.59 9.30
N ASP A 747 -19.17 26.94 9.26
CA ASP A 747 -18.43 27.18 8.02
C ASP A 747 -18.40 25.91 7.14
N THR A 748 -18.30 24.73 7.75
CA THR A 748 -18.29 23.44 7.04
C THR A 748 -19.65 23.10 6.43
N GLU A 749 -20.74 23.32 7.17
CA GLU A 749 -22.11 23.13 6.67
C GLU A 749 -22.45 24.12 5.55
N GLU A 750 -22.03 25.38 5.68
CA GLU A 750 -22.18 26.39 4.62
C GLU A 750 -21.41 26.01 3.35
N LEU A 751 -20.19 25.47 3.48
CA LEU A 751 -19.41 24.97 2.35
C LEU A 751 -20.11 23.79 1.65
N LYS A 752 -20.61 22.80 2.39
CA LYS A 752 -21.39 21.68 1.82
C LYS A 752 -22.62 22.17 1.06
N LEU A 753 -23.33 23.15 1.62
CA LEU A 753 -24.48 23.76 0.98
C LEU A 753 -24.10 24.52 -0.30
N LEU A 754 -22.98 25.25 -0.28
CA LEU A 754 -22.46 25.95 -1.45
C LEU A 754 -22.09 24.95 -2.56
N VAL A 755 -21.39 23.87 -2.22
CA VAL A 755 -20.95 22.83 -3.17
C VAL A 755 -22.13 22.06 -3.79
N SER A 756 -23.18 21.80 -3.01
CA SER A 756 -24.39 21.14 -3.52
C SER A 756 -25.23 22.04 -4.44
N ARG A 757 -25.23 23.36 -4.21
CA ARG A 757 -26.02 24.32 -5.00
C ARG A 757 -25.30 24.86 -6.23
N THR A 758 -23.98 24.70 -6.32
CA THR A 758 -23.20 25.24 -7.43
C THR A 758 -23.30 24.30 -8.65
N PRO A 759 -23.69 24.80 -9.84
CA PRO A 759 -23.76 23.98 -11.06
C PRO A 759 -22.38 23.42 -11.45
N SER A 760 -22.33 22.19 -11.96
CA SER A 760 -21.09 21.50 -12.33
C SER A 760 -20.24 22.22 -13.39
N ALA A 761 -20.84 23.11 -14.19
CA ALA A 761 -20.13 23.92 -15.19
C ALA A 761 -19.47 25.19 -14.63
N SER A 762 -19.59 25.45 -13.33
CA SER A 762 -19.05 26.63 -12.67
C SER A 762 -17.52 26.54 -12.48
N SER A 763 -16.81 27.62 -12.78
CA SER A 763 -15.36 27.75 -12.56
C SER A 763 -14.99 28.33 -11.18
N VAL A 764 -15.92 28.28 -10.22
CA VAL A 764 -15.70 28.79 -8.87
C VAL A 764 -14.64 27.95 -8.16
N GLU A 765 -13.67 28.64 -7.55
CA GLU A 765 -12.70 28.04 -6.64
C GLU A 765 -13.17 28.17 -5.19
N LEU A 766 -13.03 27.08 -4.43
CA LEU A 766 -13.50 26.96 -3.05
C LEU A 766 -12.35 26.56 -2.13
N THR A 767 -12.46 26.92 -0.86
CA THR A 767 -11.50 26.56 0.21
C THR A 767 -12.22 25.93 1.38
N CYS A 768 -11.67 24.86 1.96
CA CYS A 768 -12.19 24.24 3.18
C CYS A 768 -11.47 24.81 4.39
N LYS A 769 -12.18 25.56 5.25
CA LYS A 769 -11.59 26.14 6.48
C LYS A 769 -11.27 25.09 7.53
N LEU A 770 -12.06 24.00 7.62
CA LEU A 770 -11.79 22.89 8.53
C LEU A 770 -10.47 22.19 8.20
N CYS A 771 -10.18 22.07 6.91
CA CYS A 771 -8.98 21.41 6.41
C CYS A 771 -7.84 22.36 6.07
N ASN A 772 -8.08 23.67 6.07
CA ASN A 772 -7.16 24.72 5.62
C ASN A 772 -6.60 24.46 4.20
N THR A 773 -7.48 24.05 3.27
CA THR A 773 -7.05 23.72 1.91
C THR A 773 -6.78 24.96 1.04
N LYS A 774 -5.89 24.81 0.06
CA LYS A 774 -5.72 25.79 -1.02
C LYS A 774 -7.01 25.87 -1.85
N ALA A 775 -7.20 27.00 -2.54
CA ALA A 775 -8.31 27.18 -3.48
C ALA A 775 -8.31 26.07 -4.53
N MET A 776 -9.45 25.40 -4.68
CA MET A 776 -9.60 24.26 -5.60
C MET A 776 -10.92 24.33 -6.35
N SER A 777 -10.97 23.70 -7.53
CA SER A 777 -12.19 23.63 -8.34
C SER A 777 -13.35 22.97 -7.58
N LEU A 778 -14.60 23.27 -7.99
CA LEU A 778 -15.81 22.65 -7.44
C LEU A 778 -15.72 21.11 -7.37
N HIS A 779 -15.27 20.48 -8.46
CA HIS A 779 -15.13 19.03 -8.53
C HIS A 779 -14.08 18.51 -7.54
N SER A 780 -12.93 19.17 -7.43
CA SER A 780 -11.91 18.82 -6.42
C SER A 780 -12.44 18.99 -4.99
N MET A 781 -13.23 20.04 -4.73
CA MET A 781 -13.84 20.25 -3.42
C MET A 781 -14.85 19.16 -3.06
N ARG A 782 -15.64 18.67 -4.02
CA ARG A 782 -16.52 17.52 -3.79
C ARG A 782 -15.74 16.30 -3.36
N ILE A 783 -14.71 15.93 -4.11
CA ILE A 783 -13.84 14.80 -3.75
C ILE A 783 -13.23 15.00 -2.34
N HIS A 784 -12.76 16.21 -2.02
CA HIS A 784 -12.20 16.54 -0.72
C HIS A 784 -13.20 16.31 0.44
N LEU A 785 -14.46 16.76 0.31
CA LEU A 785 -15.47 16.60 1.36
C LEU A 785 -15.83 15.12 1.64
N TYR A 786 -15.62 14.22 0.68
CA TYR A 786 -15.81 12.78 0.84
C TYR A 786 -14.54 12.04 1.30
N SER A 787 -13.38 12.71 1.33
CA SER A 787 -12.13 12.09 1.78
C SER A 787 -12.18 11.68 3.25
N ASN A 788 -11.49 10.59 3.60
CA ASN A 788 -11.39 10.16 4.99
C ASN A 788 -10.73 11.23 5.88
N SER A 789 -9.75 11.96 5.36
CA SER A 789 -9.08 13.07 6.07
C SER A 789 -10.07 14.16 6.51
N HIS A 790 -10.98 14.57 5.62
CA HIS A 790 -12.01 15.56 5.95
C HIS A 790 -13.03 15.00 6.95
N ARG A 791 -13.53 13.78 6.70
CA ARG A 791 -14.52 13.12 7.57
C ARG A 791 -14.02 12.91 8.99
N ASP A 792 -12.74 12.55 9.16
CA ASP A 792 -12.13 12.37 10.47
C ASP A 792 -12.07 13.68 11.28
N LYS A 793 -11.93 14.85 10.62
CA LYS A 793 -12.02 16.17 11.26
C LYS A 793 -13.47 16.54 11.60
N GLU A 794 -14.45 16.13 10.81
CA GLU A 794 -15.86 16.37 11.14
C GLU A 794 -16.33 15.58 12.37
N GLU A 795 -15.70 14.44 12.66
CA GLU A 795 -15.96 13.71 13.91
C GLU A 795 -15.62 14.55 15.16
N ASP A 796 -14.71 15.54 15.08
CA ASP A 796 -14.42 16.46 16.19
C ASP A 796 -15.67 17.24 16.63
N PHE A 797 -16.66 17.39 15.74
CA PHE A 797 -17.94 18.02 16.07
C PHE A 797 -18.88 17.13 16.89
N GLN A 798 -18.65 15.81 16.96
CA GLN A 798 -19.51 14.90 17.72
C GLN A 798 -19.41 15.16 19.23
N GLY A 799 -18.24 15.60 19.71
CA GLY A 799 -18.03 16.04 21.09
C GLY A 799 -18.86 17.27 21.48
N LEU A 800 -19.39 18.03 20.52
CA LEU A 800 -20.30 19.16 20.81
C LEU A 800 -21.70 18.71 21.24
N GLN A 801 -22.08 17.45 20.98
CA GLN A 801 -23.40 16.89 21.33
C GLN A 801 -23.37 16.07 22.61
N SER A 802 -22.22 15.53 22.99
CA SER A 802 -22.02 14.79 24.23
C SER A 802 -21.22 15.64 25.21
N GLU A 803 -21.89 16.38 26.11
CA GLU A 803 -21.41 16.55 27.49
C GLU A 803 -22.43 17.24 28.42
N TYR A 804 -23.20 16.41 29.13
CA TYR A 804 -23.28 16.55 30.60
C TYR A 804 -22.31 15.51 31.16
N LYS A 805 -21.22 15.96 31.80
CA LYS A 805 -20.06 15.18 32.35
C LYS A 805 -19.13 14.70 31.22
N TYR A 806 -17.95 15.28 30.99
CA TYR A 806 -16.77 15.26 31.84
C TYR A 806 -15.91 16.51 31.63
N SER A 807 -15.52 17.19 32.71
CA SER A 807 -14.32 18.03 32.65
C SER A 807 -13.13 17.12 32.35
N VAL A 808 -12.67 17.10 31.10
CA VAL A 808 -11.38 16.49 30.74
C VAL A 808 -10.28 17.36 31.33
N LYS A 809 -9.95 17.11 32.60
CA LYS A 809 -8.58 17.34 33.06
C LYS A 809 -7.72 16.36 32.27
N PHE A 810 -6.88 16.86 31.36
CA PHE A 810 -5.73 16.11 30.86
C PHE A 810 -4.76 15.94 32.03
N VAL A 811 -5.07 15.01 32.93
CA VAL A 811 -4.08 14.46 33.83
C VAL A 811 -3.30 13.46 32.98
N PHE A 812 -1.97 13.60 32.93
CA PHE A 812 -1.09 12.49 32.60
C PHE A 812 -1.29 11.42 33.70
N LEU A 813 -2.40 10.71 33.63
CA LEU A 813 -2.72 9.59 34.50
C LEU A 813 -1.90 8.43 33.96
N VAL A 814 -0.73 8.25 34.55
CA VAL A 814 -0.09 6.95 34.61
C VAL A 814 -1.15 6.01 35.20
N ILE A 815 -1.83 5.24 34.35
CA ILE A 815 -2.72 4.17 34.82
C ILE A 815 -1.80 3.06 35.32
N ILE A 816 -1.36 3.18 36.56
CA ILE A 816 -0.98 2.02 37.35
C ILE A 816 -2.30 1.49 37.87
N ASP A 817 -2.67 0.31 37.39
CA ASP A 817 -3.67 -0.52 38.03
C ASP A 817 -3.25 -0.65 39.51
N GLU A 818 -4.08 -0.18 40.45
CA GLU A 818 -3.84 -0.22 41.92
C GLU A 818 -3.68 -1.66 42.47
N SER A 819 -3.58 -2.67 41.60
CA SER A 819 -3.26 -4.06 41.93
C SER A 819 -1.75 -4.40 41.91
N CYS A 820 -0.86 -3.45 41.62
CA CYS A 820 0.59 -3.65 41.80
C CYS A 820 0.99 -3.53 43.29
N PRO A 821 1.52 -4.59 43.94
CA PRO A 821 1.92 -4.51 45.34
C PRO A 821 3.13 -3.59 45.49
N ASN A 822 3.01 -2.66 46.44
CA ASN A 822 4.02 -1.74 46.97
C ASN A 822 5.46 -2.05 46.57
N ILE A 823 6.02 -1.18 45.72
CA ILE A 823 7.47 -0.97 45.60
C ILE A 823 7.90 -0.22 46.87
N THR A 824 7.97 -0.95 47.99
CA THR A 824 8.64 -0.49 49.21
C THR A 824 9.37 -1.68 49.83
N SER A 825 10.59 -1.91 49.38
CA SER A 825 11.72 -2.38 50.19
C SER A 825 12.98 -2.41 49.35
#